data_AF-A0A7R9QK72-F1
#
_entry.id   AF-A0A7R9QK72-F1
#
_cell.length_a   1.000
_cell.length_b   1.000
_cell.length_c   1.000
_cell.angle_alpha   90.00
_cell.angle_beta   90.00
_cell.angle_gamma   90.00
#
_symmetry.space_group_name_H-M   'P 1'
#
loop_
_entity.id
_entity.type
_entity.pdbx_description
1 polymer ?
#
loop_
_entity_poly.entity_id
_entity_poly.type
_entity_poly.pdbx_seq_one_letter_code
_entity_poly.pdbx_strand_id
1 'polypeptide(L)'
;TVPVLNIVDPDLIKDIWVKDFSQFPDRSKVWISSNHVTSRSLNHVSGEDWKRVRSIVSPVFTSGKMRQMSPKIGACLTDLCAHIDTIAATGQPLDAWDVCGRFVLDIIARNVFGAKIDAYLSTDNPFVVFANEKFNLTLKKEMSRLLLPKFMQKWLNVSNKVSDQFFLDTVRQIIGDRRQKPNEKNVDLIQLLMDADIGDREGQADERDNNNHQQNRGDEEVGADRKAYDINVANKRLTEDEIIAQGYIFFIGGYLETASALAFSAYEMACNPTAQQRLLDEIEGAGVDAPDGDLPYDALARLPYLAAFLSEVQRRHSNTQPMARVAASDYRLGDTGITIKAGQQIEVPNYALHYSDQYYEHPYQFDPDRFMPENKHKIKPYAYLPFGAGPRNCIGMRFALLIVKLALAHMVKRYRFYRCPQTDVPVQYKPFIHMISPKRVVVGIDRRMPGDGNRLSNTFLFSSESVGEGHPDKICDQLSDAILDAHLKQDSNSRVAVETATKSDKIIVFGEVSGNAKVDVEAVVRETIKQIGYDDQNIGLDYRTCNIDIILDKHDDAISTFCDLNRSLEDIGAGDQGLMFGYATDETEEYMPLTVVLSHKLNEKLSELRRNGTFPWARPDTKTQVTCEYYDDNGRVSYAIGIAEPLSISVFDFGTSSKTQQELVEIVKKNFDLRPGFIIRDLELTKPIYQSTSYYGHFGRKGFTWEVPKKLVY
;
A
#
# COMPACT_ATOMS: atom_id res chain seq x y z
N THR A 1 -5.46 -34.37 30.44
CA THR A 1 -5.30 -33.80 29.09
C THR A 1 -6.24 -34.55 28.16
N VAL A 2 -7.01 -33.85 27.33
CA VAL A 2 -7.88 -34.48 26.32
C VAL A 2 -7.05 -34.63 25.04
N PRO A 3 -6.92 -35.83 24.45
CA PRO A 3 -6.18 -36.01 23.20
C PRO A 3 -6.90 -35.30 22.05
N VAL A 4 -6.14 -34.60 21.20
CA VAL A 4 -6.64 -33.90 20.01
C VAL A 4 -6.04 -34.57 18.77
N LEU A 5 -6.89 -34.97 17.83
CA LEU A 5 -6.47 -35.53 16.54
C LEU A 5 -6.48 -34.43 15.47
N ASN A 6 -5.35 -34.18 14.81
CA ASN A 6 -5.27 -33.27 13.67
C ASN A 6 -5.52 -34.04 12.36
N ILE A 7 -6.39 -33.50 11.50
CA ILE A 7 -6.71 -34.08 10.19
C ILE A 7 -6.39 -33.06 9.10
N VAL A 8 -5.56 -33.48 8.14
CA VAL A 8 -5.11 -32.67 6.99
C VAL A 8 -5.47 -33.29 5.64
N ASP A 9 -6.18 -34.43 5.65
CA ASP A 9 -6.71 -35.07 4.43
C ASP A 9 -8.08 -34.45 4.08
N PRO A 10 -8.23 -33.79 2.92
CA PRO A 10 -9.47 -33.14 2.50
C PRO A 10 -10.67 -34.08 2.38
N ASP A 11 -10.47 -35.35 2.03
CA ASP A 11 -11.55 -36.32 1.90
C ASP A 11 -12.07 -36.74 3.28
N LEU A 12 -11.18 -36.91 4.26
CA LEU A 12 -11.58 -37.14 5.65
C LEU A 12 -12.24 -35.90 6.28
N ILE A 13 -11.77 -34.69 5.94
CA ILE A 13 -12.40 -33.44 6.37
C ILE A 13 -13.83 -33.35 5.84
N LYS A 14 -14.05 -33.68 4.56
CA LYS A 14 -15.38 -33.74 3.96
C LYS A 14 -16.29 -34.72 4.70
N ASP A 15 -15.79 -35.91 4.99
CA ASP A 15 -16.57 -36.94 5.68
C ASP A 15 -17.03 -36.44 7.05
N ILE A 16 -16.13 -35.90 7.87
CA ILE A 16 -16.45 -35.43 9.23
C ILE A 16 -17.35 -34.18 9.22
N TRP A 17 -17.08 -33.21 8.34
CA TRP A 17 -17.76 -31.91 8.41
C TRP A 17 -19.08 -31.85 7.65
N VAL A 18 -19.28 -32.75 6.69
CA VAL A 18 -20.43 -32.71 5.79
C VAL A 18 -21.20 -34.03 5.80
N LYS A 19 -20.56 -35.13 5.41
CA LYS A 19 -21.26 -36.40 5.18
C LYS A 19 -21.78 -37.02 6.48
N ASP A 20 -20.92 -37.07 7.49
CA ASP A 20 -21.18 -37.70 8.78
C ASP A 20 -21.34 -36.64 9.89
N PHE A 21 -21.84 -35.45 9.52
CA PHE A 21 -22.00 -34.31 10.42
C PHE A 21 -22.78 -34.64 11.70
N SER A 22 -23.74 -35.57 11.64
CA SER A 22 -24.50 -36.02 12.82
C SER A 22 -23.63 -36.64 13.91
N GLN A 23 -22.46 -37.17 13.55
CA GLN A 23 -21.47 -37.71 14.48
C GLN A 23 -20.52 -36.65 15.03
N PHE A 24 -20.49 -35.46 14.43
CA PHE A 24 -19.63 -34.34 14.80
C PHE A 24 -20.38 -33.00 14.86
N PRO A 25 -21.53 -32.92 15.57
CA PRO A 25 -22.40 -31.75 15.50
C PRO A 25 -21.84 -30.54 16.25
N ASP A 26 -20.92 -30.77 17.20
CA ASP A 26 -20.48 -29.78 18.17
C ASP A 26 -19.03 -29.33 17.97
N ARG A 27 -18.76 -28.08 18.36
CA ARG A 27 -17.41 -27.51 18.41
C ARG A 27 -16.77 -27.81 19.77
N SER A 28 -15.44 -27.73 19.81
CA SER A 28 -14.72 -27.89 21.08
C SER A 28 -15.12 -26.83 22.10
N LYS A 29 -15.26 -27.26 23.37
CA LYS A 29 -15.57 -26.41 24.52
C LYS A 29 -14.33 -25.74 25.13
N VAL A 30 -13.17 -25.73 24.45
CA VAL A 30 -11.93 -25.10 24.95
C VAL A 30 -12.13 -23.61 25.31
N TRP A 31 -13.12 -22.96 24.70
CA TRP A 31 -13.50 -21.58 24.96
C TRP A 31 -14.71 -21.47 25.90
N ILE A 32 -14.64 -22.00 27.12
CA ILE A 32 -15.67 -21.67 28.10
C ILE A 32 -15.56 -20.18 28.40
N SER A 33 -16.44 -19.37 27.82
CA SER A 33 -16.70 -18.06 28.38
C SER A 33 -17.17 -18.28 29.82
N SER A 34 -16.47 -17.67 30.78
CA SER A 34 -16.87 -17.70 32.18
C SER A 34 -18.15 -16.89 32.45
N ASN A 35 -18.68 -16.19 31.44
CA ASN A 35 -19.88 -15.38 31.52
C ASN A 35 -21.10 -16.15 30.96
N HIS A 36 -22.10 -16.33 31.83
CA HIS A 36 -23.33 -17.08 31.59
C HIS A 36 -24.16 -16.58 30.39
N VAL A 37 -24.05 -15.30 30.03
CA VAL A 37 -24.76 -14.74 28.87
C VAL A 37 -24.03 -15.15 27.58
N THR A 38 -22.74 -14.82 27.48
CA THR A 38 -21.95 -15.08 26.26
C THR A 38 -21.78 -16.56 25.91
N SER A 39 -21.93 -17.49 26.87
CA SER A 39 -21.94 -18.93 26.61
C SER A 39 -23.17 -19.40 25.81
N ARG A 40 -24.21 -18.58 25.69
CA ARG A 40 -25.40 -18.80 24.86
C ARG A 40 -25.21 -18.34 23.40
N SER A 41 -24.01 -17.89 23.02
CA SER A 41 -23.71 -17.46 21.64
C SER A 41 -23.60 -18.64 20.67
N LEU A 42 -23.87 -18.38 19.39
CA LEU A 42 -23.90 -19.38 18.31
C LEU A 42 -22.66 -20.28 18.23
N ASN A 43 -21.48 -19.76 18.59
CA ASN A 43 -20.23 -20.51 18.58
C ASN A 43 -20.10 -21.53 19.73
N HIS A 44 -20.83 -21.33 20.83
CA HIS A 44 -20.71 -22.12 22.06
C HIS A 44 -21.86 -23.11 22.26
N VAL A 45 -23.05 -22.80 21.74
CA VAL A 45 -24.21 -23.69 21.83
C VAL A 45 -24.01 -24.98 21.01
N SER A 46 -24.58 -26.07 21.52
CA SER A 46 -24.45 -27.44 21.02
C SER A 46 -25.81 -28.06 20.65
N GLY A 47 -25.80 -29.14 19.88
CA GLY A 47 -26.99 -29.94 19.60
C GLY A 47 -28.17 -29.15 19.02
N GLU A 48 -29.38 -29.39 19.55
CA GLU A 48 -30.62 -28.76 19.09
C GLU A 48 -30.66 -27.25 19.34
N ASP A 49 -30.01 -26.76 20.41
CA ASP A 49 -29.93 -25.33 20.68
C ASP A 49 -29.15 -24.59 19.60
N TRP A 50 -28.04 -25.18 19.15
CA TRP A 50 -27.32 -24.64 18.01
C TRP A 50 -28.18 -24.61 16.75
N LYS A 51 -28.91 -25.69 16.45
CA LYS A 51 -29.79 -25.73 15.27
C LYS A 51 -30.86 -24.64 15.35
N ARG A 52 -31.50 -24.46 16.52
CA ARG A 52 -32.47 -23.40 16.78
C ARG A 52 -31.86 -22.03 16.52
N VAL A 53 -30.82 -21.66 17.26
CA VAL A 53 -30.19 -20.33 17.15
C VAL A 53 -29.68 -20.08 15.73
N ARG A 54 -29.02 -21.08 15.10
CA ARG A 54 -28.54 -20.97 13.71
C ARG A 54 -29.68 -20.68 12.75
N SER A 55 -30.82 -21.36 12.89
CA SER A 55 -31.97 -21.19 12.01
C SER A 55 -32.60 -19.79 12.13
N ILE A 56 -32.61 -19.22 13.34
CA ILE A 56 -33.17 -17.89 13.62
C ILE A 56 -32.25 -16.78 13.09
N VAL A 57 -30.93 -16.95 13.23
CA VAL A 57 -29.94 -15.92 12.86
C VAL A 57 -29.63 -15.92 11.35
N SER A 58 -29.74 -17.06 10.67
CA SER A 58 -29.37 -17.19 9.25
C SER A 58 -30.08 -16.22 8.29
N PRO A 59 -31.40 -15.93 8.44
CA PRO A 59 -32.12 -14.97 7.60
C PRO A 59 -31.55 -13.55 7.57
N VAL A 60 -30.77 -13.16 8.59
CA VAL A 60 -30.16 -11.82 8.66
C VAL A 60 -29.13 -11.59 7.54
N PHE A 61 -28.50 -12.67 7.06
CA PHE A 61 -27.44 -12.60 6.02
C PHE A 61 -27.96 -12.92 4.61
N THR A 62 -29.27 -12.74 4.38
CA THR A 62 -29.88 -12.86 3.05
C THR A 62 -29.51 -11.67 2.17
N SER A 63 -29.55 -11.85 0.83
CA SER A 63 -29.23 -10.77 -0.12
C SER A 63 -30.08 -9.52 0.10
N GLY A 64 -31.37 -9.70 0.43
CA GLY A 64 -32.29 -8.60 0.70
C GLY A 64 -31.87 -7.76 1.91
N LYS A 65 -31.54 -8.40 3.03
CA LYS A 65 -31.10 -7.70 4.25
C LYS A 65 -29.73 -7.05 4.08
N MET A 66 -28.80 -7.70 3.40
CA MET A 66 -27.49 -7.12 3.10
C MET A 66 -27.60 -5.86 2.21
N ARG A 67 -28.51 -5.85 1.23
CA ARG A 67 -28.79 -4.63 0.44
C ARG A 67 -29.30 -3.48 1.30
N GLN A 68 -30.15 -3.77 2.30
CA GLN A 68 -30.64 -2.76 3.24
C GLN A 68 -29.53 -2.19 4.15
N MET A 69 -28.48 -2.96 4.42
CA MET A 69 -27.30 -2.52 5.20
C MET A 69 -26.28 -1.73 4.35
N SER A 70 -26.32 -1.89 3.02
CA SER A 70 -25.33 -1.30 2.09
C SER A 70 -25.16 0.22 2.22
N PRO A 71 -26.22 1.05 2.37
CA PRO A 71 -26.04 2.49 2.54
C PRO A 71 -25.22 2.88 3.79
N LYS A 72 -25.39 2.15 4.90
CA LYS A 72 -24.61 2.37 6.12
C LYS A 72 -23.13 2.01 5.92
N ILE A 73 -22.86 0.95 5.15
CA ILE A 73 -21.50 0.56 4.75
C ILE A 73 -20.89 1.67 3.86
N GLY A 74 -21.67 2.20 2.92
CA GLY A 74 -21.28 3.34 2.06
C GLY A 74 -20.80 4.54 2.87
N ALA A 75 -21.55 4.95 3.89
CA ALA A 75 -21.14 6.05 4.77
C ALA A 75 -19.79 5.76 5.48
N CYS A 76 -19.58 4.53 5.98
CA CYS A 76 -18.30 4.14 6.57
C CYS A 76 -17.15 4.15 5.54
N LEU A 77 -17.42 3.83 4.27
CA LEU A 77 -16.41 3.87 3.20
C LEU A 77 -15.99 5.30 2.89
N THR A 78 -16.92 6.24 2.89
CA THR A 78 -16.63 7.67 2.77
C THR A 78 -15.72 8.12 3.93
N ASP A 79 -16.05 7.72 5.16
CA ASP A 79 -15.24 8.03 6.36
C ASP A 79 -13.83 7.42 6.25
N LEU A 80 -13.71 6.16 5.80
CA LEU A 80 -12.43 5.48 5.55
C LEU A 80 -11.58 6.24 4.51
N CYS A 81 -12.17 6.60 3.37
CA CYS A 81 -11.44 7.31 2.31
C CYS A 81 -10.99 8.69 2.78
N ALA A 82 -11.84 9.43 3.50
CA ALA A 82 -11.47 10.73 4.05
C ALA A 82 -10.30 10.63 5.04
N HIS A 83 -10.29 9.58 5.87
CA HIS A 83 -9.19 9.33 6.79
C HIS A 83 -7.89 8.96 6.06
N ILE A 84 -7.97 8.06 5.07
CA ILE A 84 -6.81 7.70 4.25
C ILE A 84 -6.28 8.90 3.46
N ASP A 85 -7.15 9.74 2.89
CA ASP A 85 -6.76 10.98 2.20
C ASP A 85 -5.93 11.89 3.11
N THR A 86 -6.32 12.00 4.38
CA THR A 86 -5.58 12.79 5.38
C THR A 86 -4.20 12.21 5.63
N ILE A 87 -4.07 10.88 5.75
CA ILE A 87 -2.77 10.21 5.94
C ILE A 87 -1.89 10.38 4.69
N ALA A 88 -2.42 10.10 3.51
CA ALA A 88 -1.70 10.22 2.24
C ALA A 88 -1.16 11.65 2.01
N ALA A 89 -1.92 12.67 2.41
CA ALA A 89 -1.48 14.08 2.32
C ALA A 89 -0.25 14.40 3.19
N THR A 90 0.01 13.62 4.25
CA THR A 90 1.19 13.83 5.11
C THR A 90 2.46 13.13 4.61
N GLY A 91 2.34 12.25 3.61
CA GLY A 91 3.43 11.37 3.17
C GLY A 91 3.84 10.31 4.20
N GLN A 92 3.09 10.14 5.30
CA GLN A 92 3.36 9.12 6.30
C GLN A 92 2.84 7.74 5.84
N PRO A 93 3.53 6.65 6.20
CA PRO A 93 3.02 5.30 5.96
C PRO A 93 1.67 5.04 6.63
N LEU A 94 0.85 4.23 5.97
CA LEU A 94 -0.43 3.74 6.48
C LEU A 94 -0.21 2.54 7.41
N ASP A 95 -0.61 2.65 8.69
CA ASP A 95 -0.86 1.46 9.52
C ASP A 95 -2.19 0.83 9.09
N ALA A 96 -2.10 -0.10 8.14
CA ALA A 96 -3.27 -0.75 7.56
C ALA A 96 -4.04 -1.59 8.59
N TRP A 97 -3.37 -2.07 9.65
CA TRP A 97 -4.04 -2.82 10.71
C TRP A 97 -4.94 -1.93 11.56
N ASP A 98 -4.43 -0.79 12.03
CA ASP A 98 -5.22 0.17 12.82
C ASP A 98 -6.34 0.80 11.99
N VAL A 99 -6.02 1.30 10.79
CA VAL A 99 -6.99 2.00 9.93
C VAL A 99 -8.13 1.06 9.51
N CYS A 100 -7.80 -0.13 8.99
CA CYS A 100 -8.85 -1.08 8.59
C CYS A 100 -9.63 -1.60 9.81
N GLY A 101 -8.98 -1.73 10.98
CA GLY A 101 -9.63 -2.08 12.23
C GLY A 101 -10.72 -1.08 12.62
N ARG A 102 -10.40 0.22 12.64
CA ARG A 102 -11.36 1.29 12.98
C ARG A 102 -12.53 1.35 12.00
N PHE A 103 -12.26 1.21 10.70
CA PHE A 103 -13.32 1.10 9.68
C PHE A 103 -14.30 -0.04 9.96
N VAL A 104 -13.78 -1.25 10.23
CA VAL A 104 -14.63 -2.42 10.50
C VAL A 104 -15.42 -2.23 11.80
N LEU A 105 -14.83 -1.59 12.81
CA LEU A 105 -15.52 -1.28 14.05
C LEU A 105 -16.72 -0.37 13.83
N ASP A 106 -16.58 0.69 13.04
CA ASP A 106 -17.69 1.57 12.66
C ASP A 106 -18.78 0.82 11.89
N ILE A 107 -18.41 -0.09 10.98
CA ILE A 107 -19.38 -0.93 10.26
C ILE A 107 -20.18 -1.79 11.23
N ILE A 108 -19.51 -2.47 12.17
CA ILE A 108 -20.17 -3.32 13.15
C ILE A 108 -21.08 -2.47 14.04
N ALA A 109 -20.59 -1.35 14.57
CA ALA A 109 -21.39 -0.45 15.40
C ALA A 109 -22.69 -0.01 14.67
N ARG A 110 -22.60 0.42 13.40
CA ARG A 110 -23.75 0.92 12.63
C ARG A 110 -24.71 -0.18 12.14
N ASN A 111 -24.19 -1.35 11.75
CA ASN A 111 -24.98 -2.42 11.14
C ASN A 111 -25.43 -3.51 12.12
N VAL A 112 -24.73 -3.68 13.24
CA VAL A 112 -25.14 -4.61 14.30
C VAL A 112 -25.95 -3.87 15.37
N PHE A 113 -25.44 -2.76 15.88
CA PHE A 113 -25.99 -2.08 17.06
C PHE A 113 -26.79 -0.81 16.74
N GLY A 114 -26.75 -0.34 15.50
CA GLY A 114 -27.38 0.93 15.11
C GLY A 114 -26.70 2.15 15.73
N ALA A 115 -25.46 2.02 16.20
CA ALA A 115 -24.71 3.07 16.88
C ALA A 115 -23.68 3.73 15.95
N LYS A 116 -23.56 5.05 16.02
CA LYS A 116 -22.48 5.81 15.38
C LYS A 116 -21.41 6.12 16.44
N ILE A 117 -20.18 5.68 16.21
CA ILE A 117 -19.09 5.76 17.21
C ILE A 117 -17.92 6.63 16.75
N ASP A 118 -17.77 6.83 15.42
CA ASP A 118 -16.70 7.62 14.79
C ASP A 118 -15.32 7.18 15.28
N ALA A 119 -14.98 5.92 14.98
CA ALA A 119 -13.82 5.21 15.54
C ALA A 119 -12.46 5.86 15.22
N TYR A 120 -12.39 6.69 14.18
CA TYR A 120 -11.19 7.47 13.84
C TYR A 120 -10.97 8.71 14.73
N LEU A 121 -12.05 9.27 15.29
CA LEU A 121 -12.00 10.52 16.06
C LEU A 121 -12.02 10.26 17.57
N SER A 122 -12.61 9.14 18.00
CA SER A 122 -12.80 8.84 19.42
C SER A 122 -12.05 7.57 19.83
N THR A 123 -10.97 7.73 20.59
CA THR A 123 -10.25 6.62 21.24
C THR A 123 -10.93 6.14 22.52
N ASP A 124 -11.74 6.99 23.13
CA ASP A 124 -12.40 6.74 24.41
C ASP A 124 -13.79 6.11 24.23
N ASN A 125 -14.23 5.94 22.98
CA ASN A 125 -15.49 5.28 22.68
C ASN A 125 -15.47 3.85 23.26
N PRO A 126 -16.52 3.43 23.99
CA PRO A 126 -16.48 2.15 24.67
C PRO A 126 -16.34 0.93 23.74
N PHE A 127 -16.83 1.01 22.50
CA PHE A 127 -16.62 -0.05 21.51
C PHE A 127 -15.15 -0.14 21.08
N VAL A 128 -14.45 1.00 20.98
CA VAL A 128 -13.02 1.09 20.66
C VAL A 128 -12.17 0.56 21.81
N VAL A 129 -12.48 0.97 23.04
CA VAL A 129 -11.80 0.47 24.24
C VAL A 129 -11.99 -1.05 24.37
N PHE A 130 -13.22 -1.53 24.22
CA PHE A 130 -13.54 -2.97 24.27
C PHE A 130 -12.77 -3.77 23.20
N ALA A 131 -12.72 -3.28 21.96
CA ALA A 131 -11.93 -3.91 20.89
C ALA A 131 -10.43 -3.94 21.25
N ASN A 132 -9.86 -2.80 21.68
CA ASN A 132 -8.45 -2.72 22.03
C ASN A 132 -8.07 -3.67 23.17
N GLU A 133 -8.87 -3.75 24.23
CA GLU A 133 -8.60 -4.69 25.34
C GLU A 133 -8.67 -6.15 24.91
N LYS A 134 -9.61 -6.51 24.04
CA LYS A 134 -9.82 -7.89 23.59
C LYS A 134 -8.78 -8.36 22.58
N PHE A 135 -8.32 -7.49 21.70
CA PHE A 135 -7.47 -7.88 20.56
C PHE A 135 -5.98 -7.51 20.72
N ASN A 136 -5.60 -6.72 21.73
CA ASN A 136 -4.20 -6.45 22.09
C ASN A 136 -3.67 -7.30 23.26
N LEU A 137 -4.27 -8.46 23.55
CA LEU A 137 -3.85 -9.34 24.64
C LEU A 137 -2.38 -9.78 24.52
N THR A 138 -1.57 -9.41 25.52
CA THR A 138 -0.13 -9.69 25.60
C THR A 138 0.14 -11.14 26.02
N LEU A 139 1.15 -11.76 25.40
CA LEU A 139 1.59 -13.14 25.67
C LEU A 139 1.76 -13.54 27.14
N LYS A 140 2.22 -12.59 27.97
CA LYS A 140 2.41 -12.81 29.41
C LYS A 140 1.12 -13.15 30.15
N LYS A 141 -0.05 -12.66 29.70
CA LYS A 141 -1.35 -12.83 30.38
C LYS A 141 -1.98 -14.21 30.11
N GLU A 142 -1.73 -14.80 28.95
CA GLU A 142 -2.30 -16.12 28.57
C GLU A 142 -1.37 -17.29 28.93
N MET A 143 -0.06 -17.13 28.78
CA MET A 143 0.91 -18.15 29.23
C MET A 143 0.85 -18.36 30.75
N SER A 144 0.61 -17.30 31.52
CA SER A 144 0.39 -17.41 32.97
C SER A 144 -0.91 -18.17 33.29
N ARG A 145 -2.00 -17.98 32.53
CA ARG A 145 -3.25 -18.76 32.71
C ARG A 145 -3.06 -20.25 32.45
N LEU A 146 -2.33 -20.63 31.40
CA LEU A 146 -2.16 -22.02 31.00
C LEU A 146 -1.37 -22.84 32.03
N LEU A 147 -0.44 -22.19 32.74
CA LEU A 147 0.40 -22.80 33.78
C LEU A 147 -0.25 -22.79 35.19
N LEU A 148 -1.34 -22.04 35.38
CA LEU A 148 -1.99 -21.89 36.67
C LEU A 148 -3.10 -22.93 36.90
N PRO A 149 -3.21 -23.51 38.11
CA PRO A 149 -4.33 -24.39 38.48
C PRO A 149 -5.70 -23.70 38.31
N LYS A 150 -6.72 -24.46 37.87
CA LYS A 150 -8.09 -23.94 37.58
C LYS A 150 -8.72 -23.09 38.70
N PHE A 151 -8.40 -23.37 39.97
CA PHE A 151 -8.91 -22.58 41.10
C PHE A 151 -8.25 -21.19 41.20
N MET A 152 -6.97 -21.08 40.82
CA MET A 152 -6.22 -19.82 40.76
C MET A 152 -6.59 -18.97 39.54
N GLN A 153 -6.95 -19.61 38.42
CA GLN A 153 -7.44 -18.91 37.22
C GLN A 153 -8.67 -18.03 37.50
N LYS A 154 -9.52 -18.42 38.46
CA LYS A 154 -10.70 -17.61 38.88
C LYS A 154 -10.30 -16.24 39.46
N TRP A 155 -9.16 -16.13 40.14
CA TRP A 155 -8.68 -14.91 40.79
C TRP A 155 -8.01 -13.91 39.82
N LEU A 156 -7.42 -14.40 38.72
CA LEU A 156 -6.78 -13.55 37.70
C LEU A 156 -7.74 -13.01 36.62
N ASN A 157 -8.97 -13.52 36.56
CA ASN A 157 -9.96 -13.18 35.55
C ASN A 157 -10.72 -11.86 35.81
N VAL A 158 -10.24 -10.99 36.69
CA VAL A 158 -10.94 -9.76 37.10
C VAL A 158 -10.93 -8.69 36.00
N SER A 159 -9.84 -8.55 35.25
CA SER A 159 -9.68 -7.46 34.26
C SER A 159 -10.58 -7.57 33.02
N ASN A 160 -10.83 -8.78 32.48
CA ASN A 160 -11.69 -8.93 31.30
C ASN A 160 -13.20 -8.86 31.63
N LYS A 161 -13.57 -9.03 32.91
CA LYS A 161 -14.97 -9.03 33.34
C LYS A 161 -15.60 -7.64 33.26
N VAL A 162 -14.83 -6.59 33.51
CA VAL A 162 -15.35 -5.21 33.55
C VAL A 162 -15.79 -4.75 32.16
N SER A 163 -14.96 -4.95 31.15
CA SER A 163 -15.29 -4.57 29.77
C SER A 163 -16.33 -5.47 29.12
N ASP A 164 -16.32 -6.77 29.42
CA ASP A 164 -17.42 -7.66 29.03
C ASP A 164 -18.76 -7.21 29.63
N GLN A 165 -18.79 -6.87 30.92
CA GLN A 165 -20.02 -6.44 31.59
C GLN A 165 -20.52 -5.11 31.03
N PHE A 166 -19.63 -4.14 30.85
CA PHE A 166 -19.95 -2.86 30.22
C PHE A 166 -20.58 -3.04 28.84
N PHE A 167 -19.99 -3.91 28.00
CA PHE A 167 -20.52 -4.19 26.67
C PHE A 167 -21.92 -4.80 26.75
N LEU A 168 -22.12 -5.81 27.60
CA LEU A 168 -23.43 -6.45 27.78
C LEU A 168 -24.49 -5.45 28.25
N ASP A 169 -24.14 -4.54 29.16
CA ASP A 169 -25.05 -3.53 29.68
C ASP A 169 -25.38 -2.48 28.61
N THR A 170 -24.43 -2.13 27.75
CA THR A 170 -24.67 -1.27 26.57
C THR A 170 -25.68 -1.92 25.62
N VAL A 171 -25.53 -3.21 25.31
CA VAL A 171 -26.48 -3.92 24.44
C VAL A 171 -27.85 -4.03 25.09
N ARG A 172 -27.92 -4.27 26.40
CA ARG A 172 -29.19 -4.25 27.16
C ARG A 172 -29.89 -2.91 27.06
N GLN A 173 -29.14 -1.81 27.22
CA GLN A 173 -29.69 -0.47 27.10
C GLN A 173 -30.26 -0.23 25.69
N ILE A 174 -29.52 -0.62 24.64
CA ILE A 174 -30.00 -0.53 23.25
C ILE A 174 -31.31 -1.29 23.05
N ILE A 175 -31.42 -2.52 23.57
CA ILE A 175 -32.64 -3.33 23.49
C ILE A 175 -33.78 -2.67 24.27
N GLY A 176 -33.50 -2.16 25.47
CA GLY A 176 -34.47 -1.48 26.33
C GLY A 176 -35.04 -0.23 25.67
N ASP A 177 -34.19 0.63 25.12
CA ASP A 177 -34.58 1.87 24.43
C ASP A 177 -35.48 1.59 23.23
N ARG A 178 -35.18 0.54 22.46
CA ARG A 178 -35.99 0.12 21.30
C ARG A 178 -37.37 -0.41 21.70
N ARG A 179 -37.45 -1.16 22.80
CA ARG A 179 -38.75 -1.62 23.34
C ARG A 179 -39.65 -0.47 23.77
N GLN A 180 -39.07 0.65 24.20
CA GLN A 180 -39.81 1.87 24.54
C GLN A 180 -40.26 2.67 23.31
N LYS A 181 -39.66 2.44 22.13
CA LYS A 181 -39.95 3.13 20.87
C LYS A 181 -40.31 2.16 19.73
N PRO A 182 -41.41 1.40 19.83
CA PRO A 182 -41.73 0.32 18.89
C PRO A 182 -42.01 0.78 17.44
N ASN A 183 -42.28 2.08 17.24
CA ASN A 183 -42.55 2.65 15.92
C ASN A 183 -41.27 3.07 15.16
N GLU A 184 -40.11 3.13 15.82
CA GLU A 184 -38.81 3.40 15.19
C GLU A 184 -38.19 2.08 14.70
N LYS A 185 -38.41 1.73 13.42
CA LYS A 185 -37.83 0.53 12.84
C LYS A 185 -36.38 0.75 12.44
N ASN A 186 -35.46 0.25 13.26
CA ASN A 186 -34.04 0.20 12.93
C ASN A 186 -33.72 -0.94 11.94
N VAL A 187 -32.83 -0.67 11.00
CA VAL A 187 -32.34 -1.69 10.06
C VAL A 187 -30.94 -2.12 10.51
N ASP A 188 -30.88 -3.02 11.49
CA ASP A 188 -29.64 -3.61 12.02
C ASP A 188 -29.88 -5.01 12.62
N LEU A 189 -28.80 -5.71 12.95
CA LEU A 189 -28.87 -7.08 13.46
C LEU A 189 -29.69 -7.18 14.75
N ILE A 190 -29.50 -6.29 15.72
CA ILE A 190 -30.23 -6.38 17.00
C ILE A 190 -31.74 -6.24 16.76
N GLN A 191 -32.19 -5.35 15.87
CA GLN A 191 -33.62 -5.23 15.56
C GLN A 191 -34.13 -6.51 14.88
N LEU A 192 -33.37 -7.09 13.95
CA LEU A 192 -33.77 -8.32 13.28
C LEU A 192 -33.85 -9.52 14.23
N LEU A 193 -32.97 -9.58 15.24
CA LEU A 193 -33.03 -10.60 16.28
C LEU A 193 -34.23 -10.39 17.21
N MET A 194 -34.57 -9.13 17.53
CA MET A 194 -35.77 -8.79 18.30
C MET A 194 -37.06 -9.09 17.52
N ASP A 195 -37.11 -8.82 16.22
CA ASP A 195 -38.27 -9.11 15.38
C ASP A 195 -38.51 -10.63 15.28
N ALA A 196 -37.44 -11.42 15.25
CA ALA A 196 -37.52 -12.89 15.29
C ALA A 196 -38.03 -13.44 16.63
N ASP A 197 -37.95 -12.67 17.71
CA ASP A 197 -38.55 -12.99 19.01
C ASP A 197 -40.08 -12.71 19.04
N ILE A 198 -40.57 -11.77 18.20
CA ILE A 198 -41.97 -11.29 18.22
C ILE A 198 -42.89 -12.05 17.25
N GLY A 199 -42.36 -12.80 16.28
CA GLY A 199 -43.14 -13.50 15.25
C GLY A 199 -43.96 -14.70 15.76
N ASP A 200 -45.11 -14.42 16.37
CA ASP A 200 -46.38 -15.20 16.35
C ASP A 200 -47.40 -14.54 17.32
N ARG A 201 -47.69 -13.24 17.12
CA ARG A 201 -48.87 -12.60 17.72
C ARG A 201 -50.01 -12.36 16.71
N GLU A 202 -49.85 -12.80 15.47
CA GLU A 202 -50.86 -12.65 14.41
C GLU A 202 -51.29 -13.98 13.76
N GLY A 203 -50.87 -15.12 14.31
CA GLY A 203 -51.37 -16.45 13.93
C GLY A 203 -52.41 -16.96 14.93
N GLN A 204 -53.62 -17.20 14.44
CA GLN A 204 -54.84 -17.63 15.14
C GLN A 204 -54.63 -18.51 16.38
N ALA A 205 -55.23 -18.07 17.50
CA ALA A 205 -55.61 -18.95 18.59
C ALA A 205 -56.66 -19.94 18.06
N ASP A 206 -56.25 -21.19 17.84
CA ASP A 206 -57.17 -22.32 17.82
C ASP A 206 -56.96 -23.10 19.12
N GLU A 207 -57.88 -22.87 20.05
CA GLU A 207 -58.04 -23.65 21.29
C GLU A 207 -58.48 -25.08 20.95
N ARG A 208 -57.56 -26.00 20.65
CA ARG A 208 -57.82 -27.43 20.83
C ARG A 208 -56.59 -28.18 21.32
N ASP A 209 -56.87 -28.99 22.35
CA ASP A 209 -56.11 -30.10 22.89
C ASP A 209 -55.22 -29.89 24.14
N ASN A 210 -55.88 -30.19 25.25
CA ASN A 210 -55.49 -31.20 26.24
C ASN A 210 -54.81 -30.75 27.53
N ASN A 211 -55.69 -30.46 28.50
CA ASN A 211 -55.78 -31.22 29.76
C ASN A 211 -54.96 -32.53 29.77
N ASN A 212 -53.80 -32.50 30.43
CA ASN A 212 -53.38 -33.48 31.45
C ASN A 212 -51.91 -33.25 31.83
N HIS A 213 -51.68 -32.59 32.96
CA HIS A 213 -51.07 -33.23 34.14
C HIS A 213 -50.81 -32.18 35.22
N GLN A 214 -51.63 -32.28 36.25
CA GLN A 214 -51.43 -31.63 37.54
C GLN A 214 -50.51 -32.50 38.41
N GLN A 215 -49.71 -31.83 39.25
CA GLN A 215 -48.97 -32.31 40.43
C GLN A 215 -47.59 -32.95 40.23
N ASN A 216 -46.54 -32.14 40.46
CA ASN A 216 -45.84 -32.18 41.75
C ASN A 216 -45.08 -30.86 42.02
N ARG A 217 -45.24 -30.33 43.23
CA ARG A 217 -44.51 -29.19 43.80
C ARG A 217 -43.33 -29.72 44.62
N GLY A 218 -42.18 -29.06 44.50
CA GLY A 218 -41.01 -29.23 45.37
C GLY A 218 -39.72 -28.91 44.63
N ASP A 219 -39.35 -27.62 44.62
CA ASP A 219 -37.99 -27.05 44.57
C ASP A 219 -38.06 -25.64 43.96
N GLU A 220 -37.95 -24.65 44.85
CA GLU A 220 -38.04 -23.21 44.58
C GLU A 220 -36.71 -22.68 43.97
N GLU A 221 -36.86 -21.74 43.03
CA GLU A 221 -35.83 -20.84 42.44
C GLU A 221 -34.85 -21.34 41.36
N VAL A 222 -35.08 -22.49 40.69
CA VAL A 222 -34.36 -22.87 39.44
C VAL A 222 -35.31 -23.10 38.23
N GLY A 223 -36.62 -22.94 38.42
CA GLY A 223 -37.64 -23.38 37.46
C GLY A 223 -38.11 -22.38 36.40
N ALA A 224 -37.91 -21.06 36.59
CA ALA A 224 -38.44 -20.06 35.67
C ALA A 224 -37.61 -19.98 34.37
N ASP A 225 -36.29 -20.01 34.49
CA ASP A 225 -35.35 -19.97 33.36
C ASP A 225 -35.46 -21.22 32.49
N ARG A 226 -35.61 -22.41 33.09
CA ARG A 226 -35.82 -23.67 32.33
C ARG A 226 -37.18 -23.71 31.64
N LYS A 227 -38.26 -23.25 32.28
CA LYS A 227 -39.58 -23.17 31.63
C LYS A 227 -39.59 -22.17 30.47
N ALA A 228 -38.99 -20.99 30.64
CA ALA A 228 -38.84 -20.02 29.56
C ALA A 228 -37.97 -20.58 28.41
N TYR A 229 -36.91 -21.31 28.76
CA TYR A 229 -36.04 -22.00 27.80
C TYR A 229 -36.79 -23.08 26.99
N ASP A 230 -37.51 -23.97 27.64
CA ASP A 230 -38.26 -25.05 26.99
C ASP A 230 -39.41 -24.51 26.11
N ILE A 231 -40.07 -23.42 26.52
CA ILE A 231 -41.08 -22.70 25.71
C ILE A 231 -40.45 -22.07 24.46
N ASN A 232 -39.25 -21.49 24.58
CA ASN A 232 -38.53 -20.87 23.46
C ASN A 232 -37.96 -21.91 22.49
N VAL A 233 -37.62 -23.12 22.96
CA VAL A 233 -37.26 -24.26 22.12
C VAL A 233 -38.44 -24.70 21.25
N ALA A 234 -39.64 -24.80 21.84
CA ALA A 234 -40.87 -25.17 21.13
C ALA A 234 -41.30 -24.12 20.09
N ASN A 235 -41.11 -22.84 20.39
CA ASN A 235 -41.58 -21.72 19.54
C ASN A 235 -40.50 -21.09 18.65
N LYS A 236 -39.28 -21.66 18.59
CA LYS A 236 -38.13 -21.11 17.82
C LYS A 236 -37.83 -19.62 18.13
N ARG A 237 -37.80 -19.23 19.41
CA ARG A 237 -37.52 -17.85 19.85
C ARG A 237 -36.15 -17.70 20.52
N LEU A 238 -35.67 -16.46 20.63
CA LEU A 238 -34.44 -16.10 21.35
C LEU A 238 -34.80 -15.33 22.62
N THR A 239 -34.26 -15.75 23.75
CA THR A 239 -34.27 -14.95 24.98
C THR A 239 -33.47 -13.65 24.79
N GLU A 240 -33.73 -12.64 25.61
CA GLU A 240 -32.94 -11.40 25.61
C GLU A 240 -31.44 -11.68 25.80
N ASP A 241 -31.08 -12.56 26.73
CA ASP A 241 -29.70 -12.99 26.93
C ASP A 241 -29.10 -13.66 25.69
N GLU A 242 -29.88 -14.45 24.94
CA GLU A 242 -29.42 -15.05 23.67
C GLU A 242 -29.24 -13.99 22.58
N ILE A 243 -30.09 -12.96 22.51
CA ILE A 243 -29.94 -11.82 21.60
C ILE A 243 -28.65 -11.07 21.92
N ILE A 244 -28.41 -10.76 23.20
CA ILE A 244 -27.18 -10.10 23.67
C ILE A 244 -25.96 -10.96 23.36
N ALA A 245 -26.03 -12.27 23.61
CA ALA A 245 -24.95 -13.21 23.31
C ALA A 245 -24.63 -13.27 21.81
N GLN A 246 -25.64 -13.15 20.95
CA GLN A 246 -25.42 -13.04 19.51
C GLN A 246 -24.72 -11.71 19.18
N GLY A 247 -25.21 -10.57 19.69
CA GLY A 247 -24.55 -9.27 19.51
C GLY A 247 -23.05 -9.31 19.87
N TYR A 248 -22.73 -9.94 21.01
CA TYR A 248 -21.34 -10.14 21.45
C TYR A 248 -20.49 -10.93 20.44
N ILE A 249 -20.98 -12.08 19.96
CA ILE A 249 -20.19 -12.90 19.03
C ILE A 249 -20.07 -12.26 17.64
N PHE A 250 -21.08 -11.51 17.19
CA PHE A 250 -21.02 -10.77 15.93
C PHE A 250 -20.06 -9.58 16.00
N PHE A 251 -19.90 -8.96 17.17
CA PHE A 251 -18.86 -7.96 17.37
C PHE A 251 -17.48 -8.61 17.28
N ILE A 252 -17.22 -9.65 18.06
CA ILE A 252 -15.87 -10.24 18.14
C ILE A 252 -15.47 -10.94 16.85
N GLY A 253 -16.32 -11.83 16.32
CA GLY A 253 -16.03 -12.62 15.12
C GLY A 253 -16.30 -11.91 13.79
N GLY A 254 -16.80 -10.67 13.84
CA GLY A 254 -16.91 -9.80 12.68
C GLY A 254 -15.72 -8.85 12.55
N TYR A 255 -15.14 -8.42 13.68
CA TYR A 255 -14.13 -7.38 13.72
C TYR A 255 -12.79 -7.85 13.16
N LEU A 256 -12.18 -8.85 13.80
CA LEU A 256 -10.79 -9.15 13.56
C LEU A 256 -10.58 -9.79 12.18
N GLU A 257 -11.48 -10.67 11.78
CA GLU A 257 -11.40 -11.42 10.54
C GLU A 257 -11.49 -10.48 9.33
N THR A 258 -12.42 -9.52 9.38
CA THR A 258 -12.63 -8.53 8.32
C THR A 258 -11.50 -7.51 8.29
N ALA A 259 -11.07 -7.00 9.45
CA ALA A 259 -9.97 -6.04 9.55
C ALA A 259 -8.66 -6.64 9.03
N SER A 260 -8.39 -7.88 9.40
CA SER A 260 -7.22 -8.64 8.96
C SER A 260 -7.24 -8.89 7.45
N ALA A 261 -8.39 -9.28 6.88
CA ALA A 261 -8.50 -9.47 5.43
C ALA A 261 -8.20 -8.17 4.66
N LEU A 262 -8.66 -7.03 5.14
CA LEU A 262 -8.38 -5.72 4.54
C LEU A 262 -6.92 -5.30 4.69
N ALA A 263 -6.37 -5.40 5.91
CA ALA A 263 -4.98 -5.05 6.17
C ALA A 263 -4.01 -5.90 5.34
N PHE A 264 -4.24 -7.21 5.26
CA PHE A 264 -3.42 -8.09 4.43
C PHE A 264 -3.64 -7.91 2.94
N SER A 265 -4.83 -7.49 2.51
CA SER A 265 -5.02 -7.08 1.12
C SER A 265 -4.20 -5.84 0.78
N ALA A 266 -4.14 -4.83 1.66
CA ALA A 266 -3.28 -3.67 1.48
C ALA A 266 -1.80 -4.06 1.42
N TYR A 267 -1.37 -4.99 2.29
CA TYR A 267 -0.03 -5.57 2.27
C TYR A 267 0.30 -6.28 0.95
N GLU A 268 -0.58 -7.16 0.47
CA GLU A 268 -0.36 -7.91 -0.76
C GLU A 268 -0.42 -7.00 -2.00
N MET A 269 -1.26 -5.96 -1.99
CA MET A 269 -1.22 -4.92 -3.02
C MET A 269 0.13 -4.19 -3.03
N ALA A 270 0.65 -3.82 -1.85
CA ALA A 270 1.95 -3.16 -1.71
C ALA A 270 3.12 -4.04 -2.19
N CYS A 271 3.08 -5.34 -1.90
CA CYS A 271 4.13 -6.29 -2.26
C CYS A 271 4.04 -6.80 -3.70
N ASN A 272 2.86 -6.72 -4.33
CA ASN A 272 2.61 -7.25 -5.67
C ASN A 272 1.97 -6.17 -6.59
N PRO A 273 2.76 -5.21 -7.11
CA PRO A 273 2.25 -4.11 -7.93
C PRO A 273 1.47 -4.58 -9.17
N THR A 274 1.91 -5.65 -9.84
CA THR A 274 1.21 -6.23 -11.00
C THR A 274 -0.17 -6.75 -10.62
N ALA A 275 -0.30 -7.40 -9.46
CA ALA A 275 -1.58 -7.89 -8.99
C ALA A 275 -2.52 -6.74 -8.58
N GLN A 276 -1.96 -5.67 -7.99
CA GLN A 276 -2.69 -4.44 -7.67
C GLN A 276 -3.21 -3.74 -8.94
N GLN A 277 -2.39 -3.66 -10.00
CA GLN A 277 -2.80 -3.04 -11.27
C GLN A 277 -3.90 -3.85 -11.95
N ARG A 278 -3.75 -5.18 -12.07
CA ARG A 278 -4.80 -6.03 -12.65
C ARG A 278 -6.12 -5.97 -11.87
N LEU A 279 -6.04 -5.78 -10.54
CA LEU A 279 -7.21 -5.54 -9.71
C LEU A 279 -7.88 -4.20 -10.03
N LEU A 280 -7.09 -3.14 -10.19
CA LEU A 280 -7.58 -1.83 -10.63
C LEU A 280 -8.25 -1.92 -12.00
N ASP A 281 -7.60 -2.53 -13.00
CA ASP A 281 -8.10 -2.64 -14.37
C ASP A 281 -9.47 -3.34 -14.42
N GLU A 282 -9.65 -4.41 -13.64
CA GLU A 282 -10.93 -5.11 -13.55
C GLU A 282 -12.03 -4.23 -12.93
N ILE A 283 -11.71 -3.48 -11.87
CA ILE A 283 -12.66 -2.62 -11.17
C ILE A 283 -13.06 -1.41 -12.04
N GLU A 284 -12.11 -0.80 -12.73
CA GLU A 284 -12.37 0.30 -13.67
C GLU A 284 -13.16 -0.19 -14.88
N GLY A 285 -12.76 -1.32 -15.49
CA GLY A 285 -13.47 -1.92 -16.62
C GLY A 285 -14.90 -2.34 -16.31
N ALA A 286 -15.22 -2.62 -15.04
CA ALA A 286 -16.57 -2.92 -14.58
C ALA A 286 -17.47 -1.69 -14.43
N GLY A 287 -16.94 -0.47 -14.62
CA GLY A 287 -17.72 0.76 -14.49
C GLY A 287 -18.22 0.98 -13.06
N VAL A 288 -17.44 0.56 -12.06
CA VAL A 288 -17.71 0.84 -10.64
C VAL A 288 -17.39 2.31 -10.37
N ASP A 289 -18.16 3.22 -10.96
CA ASP A 289 -18.14 4.64 -10.68
C ASP A 289 -19.14 4.95 -9.59
N ALA A 290 -18.67 5.51 -8.48
CA ALA A 290 -19.52 6.32 -7.62
C ALA A 290 -18.64 7.31 -6.84
N PRO A 291 -18.68 8.60 -7.21
CA PRO A 291 -18.34 9.67 -6.28
C PRO A 291 -19.32 9.69 -5.10
N ASP A 292 -20.61 9.39 -5.30
CA ASP A 292 -21.62 9.32 -4.25
C ASP A 292 -22.86 8.55 -4.78
N GLY A 293 -23.30 7.50 -4.07
CA GLY A 293 -24.64 6.90 -4.25
C GLY A 293 -24.70 5.59 -5.06
N ASP A 294 -25.28 4.57 -4.44
CA ASP A 294 -25.51 3.18 -4.90
C ASP A 294 -24.28 2.32 -5.22
N LEU A 295 -23.76 1.72 -4.14
CA LEU A 295 -22.77 0.65 -4.19
C LEU A 295 -23.25 -0.50 -5.11
N PRO A 296 -22.51 -0.86 -6.17
CA PRO A 296 -22.96 -1.86 -7.11
C PRO A 296 -22.64 -3.26 -6.56
N TYR A 297 -23.39 -3.68 -5.53
CA TYR A 297 -23.33 -5.01 -4.91
C TYR A 297 -23.28 -6.12 -5.97
N ASP A 298 -24.18 -6.04 -6.95
CA ASP A 298 -24.31 -7.05 -8.00
C ASP A 298 -23.16 -6.98 -9.03
N ALA A 299 -22.52 -5.82 -9.22
CA ALA A 299 -21.35 -5.71 -10.10
C ALA A 299 -20.11 -6.31 -9.44
N LEU A 300 -19.83 -5.95 -8.18
CA LEU A 300 -18.68 -6.49 -7.43
C LEU A 300 -18.78 -8.00 -7.18
N ALA A 301 -20.00 -8.54 -7.11
CA ALA A 301 -20.21 -9.97 -7.01
C ALA A 301 -19.71 -10.76 -8.24
N ARG A 302 -19.63 -10.11 -9.40
CA ARG A 302 -19.30 -10.73 -10.69
C ARG A 302 -17.84 -10.58 -11.11
N LEU A 303 -17.01 -9.88 -10.33
CA LEU A 303 -15.60 -9.64 -10.64
C LEU A 303 -14.74 -10.87 -10.27
N PRO A 304 -14.30 -11.68 -11.25
CA PRO A 304 -13.58 -12.91 -10.98
C PRO A 304 -12.21 -12.67 -10.34
N TYR A 305 -11.45 -11.67 -10.77
CA TYR A 305 -10.11 -11.41 -10.28
C TYR A 305 -10.11 -10.81 -8.88
N LEU A 306 -11.04 -9.90 -8.54
CA LEU A 306 -11.27 -9.44 -7.16
C LEU A 306 -11.60 -10.60 -6.22
N ALA A 307 -12.42 -11.56 -6.67
CA ALA A 307 -12.73 -12.75 -5.88
C ALA A 307 -11.52 -13.68 -5.73
N ALA A 308 -10.72 -13.81 -6.78
CA ALA A 308 -9.51 -14.63 -6.79
C ALA A 308 -8.39 -14.04 -5.92
N PHE A 309 -8.14 -12.74 -6.05
CA PHE A 309 -7.22 -11.95 -5.23
C PHE A 309 -7.54 -12.10 -3.74
N LEU A 310 -8.80 -11.87 -3.36
CA LEU A 310 -9.21 -12.01 -1.96
C LEU A 310 -9.07 -13.46 -1.46
N SER A 311 -9.32 -14.45 -2.33
CA SER A 311 -9.16 -15.84 -1.95
C SER A 311 -7.70 -16.20 -1.69
N GLU A 312 -6.79 -15.65 -2.49
CA GLU A 312 -5.35 -15.85 -2.28
C GLU A 312 -4.84 -15.13 -1.02
N VAL A 313 -5.32 -13.91 -0.75
CA VAL A 313 -5.05 -13.21 0.53
C VAL A 313 -5.49 -14.06 1.71
N GLN A 314 -6.70 -14.63 1.67
CA GLN A 314 -7.24 -15.47 2.75
C GLN A 314 -6.50 -16.81 2.88
N ARG A 315 -5.98 -17.36 1.78
CA ARG A 315 -5.13 -18.56 1.80
C ARG A 315 -3.81 -18.28 2.51
N ARG A 316 -3.09 -17.23 2.09
CA ARG A 316 -1.77 -16.89 2.65
C ARG A 316 -1.85 -16.34 4.07
N HIS A 317 -2.87 -15.57 4.37
CA HIS A 317 -3.02 -14.89 5.65
C HIS A 317 -4.24 -15.40 6.41
N SER A 318 -4.36 -16.73 6.48
CA SER A 318 -5.43 -17.37 7.23
C SER A 318 -5.30 -17.06 8.73
N ASN A 319 -6.15 -16.18 9.21
CA ASN A 319 -6.33 -15.88 10.64
C ASN A 319 -7.29 -16.86 11.32
N THR A 320 -7.75 -17.89 10.60
CA THR A 320 -8.75 -18.82 11.13
C THR A 320 -8.19 -19.61 12.32
N GLN A 321 -8.95 -19.59 13.41
CA GLN A 321 -8.69 -20.48 14.54
C GLN A 321 -8.72 -21.94 14.08
N PRO A 322 -7.95 -22.85 14.73
CA PRO A 322 -8.08 -24.28 14.48
C PRO A 322 -9.54 -24.71 14.55
N MET A 323 -10.05 -25.26 13.44
CA MET A 323 -11.45 -25.61 13.35
C MET A 323 -11.69 -26.95 14.01
N ALA A 324 -12.17 -26.90 15.26
CA ALA A 324 -12.39 -28.09 16.06
C ALA A 324 -13.82 -28.65 15.93
N ARG A 325 -13.94 -29.98 16.01
CA ARG A 325 -15.17 -30.74 16.24
C ARG A 325 -14.99 -31.73 17.37
N VAL A 326 -16.10 -32.13 17.99
CA VAL A 326 -16.12 -33.18 19.01
C VAL A 326 -16.95 -34.36 18.51
N ALA A 327 -16.41 -35.56 18.65
CA ALA A 327 -17.13 -36.79 18.31
C ALA A 327 -18.28 -37.03 19.29
N ALA A 328 -19.51 -37.19 18.78
CA ALA A 328 -20.68 -37.54 19.57
C ALA A 328 -20.71 -39.05 19.94
N SER A 329 -20.12 -39.89 19.09
CA SER A 329 -20.00 -41.34 19.30
C SER A 329 -18.66 -41.87 18.79
N ASP A 330 -18.35 -43.13 19.09
CA ASP A 330 -17.17 -43.80 18.53
C ASP A 330 -17.27 -43.86 16.99
N TYR A 331 -16.25 -43.36 16.30
CA TYR A 331 -16.26 -43.21 14.84
C TYR A 331 -14.99 -43.79 14.21
N ARG A 332 -15.17 -44.68 13.22
CA ARG A 332 -14.06 -45.24 12.45
C ARG A 332 -13.71 -44.30 11.31
N LEU A 333 -12.47 -43.81 11.31
CA LEU A 333 -12.00 -42.80 10.36
C LEU A 333 -11.60 -43.45 9.03
N GLY A 334 -12.57 -43.61 8.13
CA GLY A 334 -12.36 -44.27 6.84
C GLY A 334 -11.67 -45.63 6.97
N ASP A 335 -10.73 -45.90 6.08
CA ASP A 335 -9.93 -47.14 6.08
C ASP A 335 -8.59 -47.03 6.83
N THR A 336 -8.38 -45.93 7.56
CA THR A 336 -7.10 -45.66 8.26
C THR A 336 -6.81 -46.61 9.43
N GLY A 337 -7.80 -47.38 9.88
CA GLY A 337 -7.73 -48.19 11.10
C GLY A 337 -7.86 -47.38 12.40
N ILE A 338 -7.97 -46.04 12.33
CA ILE A 338 -8.11 -45.16 13.48
C ILE A 338 -9.57 -45.12 13.93
N THR A 339 -9.82 -45.28 15.23
CA THR A 339 -11.13 -45.05 15.86
C THR A 339 -11.06 -43.82 16.75
N ILE A 340 -11.85 -42.82 16.41
CA ILE A 340 -12.07 -41.61 17.20
C ILE A 340 -13.08 -41.96 18.30
N LYS A 341 -12.72 -41.74 19.55
CA LYS A 341 -13.61 -42.06 20.69
C LYS A 341 -14.64 -40.96 20.93
N ALA A 342 -15.81 -41.33 21.42
CA ALA A 342 -16.81 -40.37 21.86
C ALA A 342 -16.20 -39.33 22.82
N GLY A 343 -16.47 -38.04 22.57
CA GLY A 343 -15.91 -36.91 23.33
C GLY A 343 -14.49 -36.49 22.91
N GLN A 344 -13.82 -37.23 22.01
CA GLN A 344 -12.52 -36.85 21.48
C GLN A 344 -12.63 -35.65 20.53
N GLN A 345 -11.64 -34.77 20.59
CA GLN A 345 -11.56 -33.58 19.75
C GLN A 345 -10.77 -33.84 18.47
N ILE A 346 -11.27 -33.27 17.38
CA ILE A 346 -10.67 -33.32 16.05
C ILE A 346 -10.45 -31.89 15.59
N GLU A 347 -9.26 -31.59 15.09
CA GLU A 347 -8.89 -30.27 14.58
C GLU A 347 -8.43 -30.35 13.12
N VAL A 348 -8.75 -29.31 12.36
CA VAL A 348 -8.19 -29.07 11.03
C VAL A 348 -7.26 -27.87 11.12
N PRO A 349 -5.93 -28.07 10.95
CA PRO A 349 -4.96 -26.98 10.98
C PRO A 349 -4.98 -26.23 9.64
N ASN A 350 -5.99 -25.39 9.47
CA ASN A 350 -6.25 -24.63 8.24
C ASN A 350 -5.02 -23.92 7.66
N TYR A 351 -4.24 -23.23 8.49
CA TYR A 351 -3.05 -22.53 8.06
C TYR A 351 -2.04 -23.49 7.39
N ALA A 352 -1.77 -24.64 8.02
CA ALA A 352 -0.88 -25.65 7.45
C ALA A 352 -1.43 -26.23 6.15
N LEU A 353 -2.75 -26.48 6.09
CA LEU A 353 -3.42 -26.98 4.90
C LEU A 353 -3.32 -26.01 3.72
N HIS A 354 -3.46 -24.70 3.98
CA HIS A 354 -3.38 -23.63 2.98
C HIS A 354 -1.97 -23.43 2.42
N TYR A 355 -0.94 -23.84 3.16
CA TYR A 355 0.48 -23.78 2.75
C TYR A 355 1.04 -25.14 2.28
N SER A 356 0.22 -26.18 2.19
CA SER A 356 0.68 -27.51 1.77
C SER A 356 0.96 -27.54 0.26
N ASP A 357 2.19 -27.93 -0.08
CA ASP A 357 2.64 -28.19 -1.46
C ASP A 357 1.92 -29.37 -2.13
N GLN A 358 1.29 -30.24 -1.35
CA GLN A 358 0.41 -31.31 -1.84
C GLN A 358 -0.84 -30.76 -2.55
N TYR A 359 -1.35 -29.59 -2.13
CA TYR A 359 -2.60 -29.03 -2.64
C TYR A 359 -2.42 -27.71 -3.39
N TYR A 360 -1.28 -27.04 -3.22
CA TYR A 360 -0.95 -25.77 -3.85
C TYR A 360 0.48 -25.80 -4.38
N GLU A 361 0.65 -25.71 -5.70
CA GLU A 361 1.96 -25.50 -6.32
C GLU A 361 2.60 -24.20 -5.79
N HIS A 362 3.90 -24.13 -5.48
CA HIS A 362 4.55 -22.91 -4.94
C HIS A 362 3.74 -22.17 -3.84
N PRO A 363 3.37 -22.83 -2.72
CA PRO A 363 2.37 -22.33 -1.77
C PRO A 363 2.75 -21.03 -1.05
N TYR A 364 4.01 -20.63 -1.10
CA TYR A 364 4.50 -19.40 -0.49
C TYR A 364 4.44 -18.18 -1.42
N GLN A 365 4.20 -18.35 -2.72
CA GLN A 365 4.02 -17.25 -3.67
C GLN A 365 2.58 -16.71 -3.60
N PHE A 366 2.42 -15.40 -3.78
CA PHE A 366 1.10 -14.78 -3.94
C PHE A 366 0.65 -14.92 -5.38
N ASP A 367 -0.32 -15.79 -5.61
CA ASP A 367 -0.83 -16.07 -6.96
C ASP A 367 -2.37 -16.13 -6.97
N PRO A 368 -3.04 -15.00 -7.28
CA PRO A 368 -4.48 -14.95 -7.48
C PRO A 368 -4.98 -15.89 -8.58
N ASP A 369 -4.18 -16.22 -9.60
CA ASP A 369 -4.64 -17.01 -10.74
C ASP A 369 -5.06 -18.44 -10.35
N ARG A 370 -4.60 -18.95 -9.20
CA ARG A 370 -5.08 -20.21 -8.59
C ARG A 370 -6.59 -20.26 -8.44
N PHE A 371 -7.19 -19.13 -8.07
CA PHE A 371 -8.60 -19.03 -7.73
C PHE A 371 -9.46 -18.51 -8.89
N MET A 372 -8.85 -18.23 -10.05
CA MET A 372 -9.60 -17.90 -11.25
C MET A 372 -10.48 -19.07 -11.69
N PRO A 373 -11.67 -18.82 -12.28
CA PRO A 373 -12.62 -19.87 -12.67
C PRO A 373 -12.00 -21.03 -13.45
N GLU A 374 -11.09 -20.72 -14.38
CA GLU A 374 -10.37 -21.65 -15.23
C GLU A 374 -9.36 -22.52 -14.48
N ASN A 375 -8.85 -22.09 -13.31
CA ASN A 375 -7.84 -22.83 -12.54
C ASN A 375 -8.40 -23.47 -11.27
N LYS A 376 -9.55 -23.00 -10.76
CA LYS A 376 -10.12 -23.42 -9.49
C LYS A 376 -10.33 -24.93 -9.35
N HIS A 377 -10.57 -25.63 -10.46
CA HIS A 377 -10.71 -27.09 -10.50
C HIS A 377 -9.43 -27.85 -10.11
N LYS A 378 -8.26 -27.20 -10.16
CA LYS A 378 -6.96 -27.77 -9.74
C LYS A 378 -6.83 -27.81 -8.21
N ILE A 379 -7.60 -27.00 -7.48
CA ILE A 379 -7.57 -26.99 -6.01
C ILE A 379 -8.46 -28.14 -5.51
N LYS A 380 -7.86 -29.08 -4.77
CA LYS A 380 -8.59 -30.19 -4.13
C LYS A 380 -9.72 -29.61 -3.25
N PRO A 381 -10.98 -30.00 -3.44
CA PRO A 381 -12.07 -29.59 -2.56
C PRO A 381 -11.72 -29.86 -1.09
N TYR A 382 -12.11 -28.95 -0.19
CA TYR A 382 -11.78 -28.99 1.24
C TYR A 382 -10.30 -28.76 1.60
N ALA A 383 -9.40 -28.46 0.65
CA ALA A 383 -8.09 -27.91 0.95
C ALA A 383 -8.15 -26.40 1.27
N TYR A 384 -9.07 -25.68 0.63
CA TYR A 384 -9.32 -24.26 0.88
C TYR A 384 -10.55 -24.05 1.78
N LEU A 385 -10.34 -23.54 3.00
CA LEU A 385 -11.35 -23.49 4.06
C LEU A 385 -11.36 -22.18 4.88
N PRO A 386 -11.30 -20.98 4.26
CA PRO A 386 -11.28 -19.69 4.98
C PRO A 386 -12.53 -19.44 5.83
N PHE A 387 -13.67 -20.02 5.46
CA PHE A 387 -14.95 -19.87 6.16
C PHE A 387 -15.47 -21.21 6.74
N GLY A 388 -14.62 -22.24 6.74
CA GLY A 388 -15.03 -23.61 7.02
C GLY A 388 -15.99 -24.20 5.99
N ALA A 389 -16.47 -25.41 6.24
CA ALA A 389 -17.44 -26.10 5.39
C ALA A 389 -18.53 -26.81 6.21
N GLY A 390 -19.58 -27.23 5.52
CA GLY A 390 -20.72 -27.94 6.10
C GLY A 390 -21.63 -27.04 6.96
N PRO A 391 -22.56 -27.64 7.73
CA PRO A 391 -23.58 -26.91 8.48
C PRO A 391 -23.04 -25.90 9.51
N ARG A 392 -21.83 -26.14 10.03
CA ARG A 392 -21.13 -25.28 11.01
C ARG A 392 -20.21 -24.22 10.37
N ASN A 393 -20.29 -23.99 9.05
CA ASN A 393 -19.52 -22.95 8.37
C ASN A 393 -19.85 -21.53 8.88
N CYS A 394 -19.02 -20.55 8.54
CA CYS A 394 -19.18 -19.16 8.94
C CYS A 394 -20.54 -18.61 8.48
N ILE A 395 -21.35 -18.11 9.44
CA ILE A 395 -22.65 -17.49 9.13
C ILE A 395 -22.48 -16.12 8.47
N GLY A 396 -21.44 -15.38 8.84
CA GLY A 396 -21.17 -14.02 8.38
C GLY A 396 -20.41 -13.93 7.06
N MET A 397 -20.11 -15.06 6.40
CA MET A 397 -19.26 -15.11 5.20
C MET A 397 -19.68 -14.07 4.14
N ARG A 398 -20.98 -14.01 3.82
CA ARG A 398 -21.48 -13.12 2.77
C ARG A 398 -21.36 -11.64 3.15
N PHE A 399 -21.54 -11.32 4.42
CA PHE A 399 -21.41 -9.96 4.94
C PHE A 399 -19.95 -9.51 4.99
N ALA A 400 -19.05 -10.37 5.48
CA ALA A 400 -17.62 -10.10 5.49
C ALA A 400 -17.09 -9.89 4.06
N LEU A 401 -17.42 -10.80 3.12
CA LEU A 401 -17.00 -10.66 1.72
C LEU A 401 -17.56 -9.40 1.07
N LEU A 402 -18.77 -8.97 1.42
CA LEU A 402 -19.34 -7.72 0.94
C LEU A 402 -18.50 -6.52 1.39
N ILE A 403 -18.24 -6.41 2.69
CA ILE A 403 -17.46 -5.31 3.28
C ILE A 403 -16.07 -5.25 2.64
N VAL A 404 -15.38 -6.39 2.58
CA VAL A 404 -14.01 -6.44 2.09
C VAL A 404 -13.96 -6.07 0.61
N LYS A 405 -14.85 -6.62 -0.23
CA LYS A 405 -14.87 -6.30 -1.67
C LYS A 405 -15.16 -4.83 -1.93
N LEU A 406 -16.11 -4.24 -1.21
CA LEU A 406 -16.41 -2.82 -1.33
C LEU A 406 -15.22 -1.95 -0.93
N ALA A 407 -14.64 -2.20 0.24
CA ALA A 407 -13.50 -1.45 0.71
C ALA A 407 -12.29 -1.59 -0.24
N LEU A 408 -12.00 -2.80 -0.74
CA LEU A 408 -10.93 -3.00 -1.72
C LEU A 408 -11.17 -2.24 -3.01
N ALA A 409 -12.41 -2.25 -3.54
CA ALA A 409 -12.73 -1.52 -4.75
C ALA A 409 -12.49 -0.01 -4.60
N HIS A 410 -12.90 0.56 -3.46
CA HIS A 410 -12.65 1.98 -3.16
C HIS A 410 -11.16 2.27 -2.91
N MET A 411 -10.48 1.40 -2.17
CA MET A 411 -9.06 1.57 -1.83
C MET A 411 -8.17 1.52 -3.07
N VAL A 412 -8.30 0.50 -3.92
CA VAL A 412 -7.41 0.33 -5.08
C VAL A 412 -7.64 1.40 -6.15
N LYS A 413 -8.90 1.85 -6.32
CA LYS A 413 -9.25 2.91 -7.28
C LYS A 413 -8.71 4.27 -6.88
N ARG A 414 -8.66 4.58 -5.58
CA ARG A 414 -8.21 5.89 -5.07
C ARG A 414 -6.73 5.94 -4.72
N TYR A 415 -6.15 4.80 -4.34
CA TYR A 415 -4.81 4.77 -3.78
C TYR A 415 -3.91 3.74 -4.44
N ARG A 416 -2.63 4.08 -4.53
CA ARG A 416 -1.55 3.14 -4.82
C ARG A 416 -0.91 2.74 -3.51
N PHE A 417 -0.83 1.44 -3.27
CA PHE A 417 -0.11 0.87 -2.13
C PHE A 417 1.28 0.44 -2.58
N TYR A 418 2.31 0.70 -1.77
CA TYR A 418 3.69 0.33 -2.08
C TYR A 418 4.46 -0.05 -0.81
N ARG A 419 5.59 -0.75 -0.99
CA ARG A 419 6.49 -1.07 0.13
C ARG A 419 7.24 0.18 0.56
N CYS A 420 7.21 0.49 1.85
CA CYS A 420 8.04 1.52 2.46
C CYS A 420 9.07 0.89 3.42
N PRO A 421 10.07 1.63 3.93
CA PRO A 421 11.06 1.09 4.86
C PRO A 421 10.47 0.43 6.13
N GLN A 422 9.24 0.80 6.50
CA GLN A 422 8.52 0.25 7.65
C GLN A 422 7.71 -1.02 7.31
N THR A 423 7.61 -1.40 6.03
CA THR A 423 6.88 -2.61 5.58
C THR A 423 7.68 -3.88 5.90
N ASP A 424 7.11 -4.74 6.73
CA ASP A 424 7.73 -6.03 7.08
C ASP A 424 7.60 -7.04 5.91
N VAL A 425 8.74 -7.45 5.33
CA VAL A 425 8.78 -8.48 4.28
C VAL A 425 9.75 -9.59 4.69
N PRO A 426 9.28 -10.79 5.08
CA PRO A 426 7.87 -11.21 5.21
C PRO A 426 7.17 -10.63 6.45
N VAL A 427 5.83 -10.66 6.45
CA VAL A 427 4.99 -10.27 7.60
C VAL A 427 5.48 -10.94 8.89
N GLN A 428 5.60 -10.14 9.94
CA GLN A 428 5.93 -10.63 11.27
C GLN A 428 4.66 -10.89 12.09
N TYR A 429 4.54 -12.08 12.66
CA TYR A 429 3.39 -12.46 13.49
C TYR A 429 3.70 -12.38 14.99
N LYS A 430 2.68 -12.08 15.79
CA LYS A 430 2.75 -12.20 17.25
C LYS A 430 2.89 -13.70 17.60
N PRO A 431 3.71 -14.08 18.60
CA PRO A 431 3.82 -15.47 19.01
C PRO A 431 2.44 -16.06 19.36
N PHE A 432 2.16 -17.24 18.83
CA PHE A 432 0.82 -17.80 18.69
C PHE A 432 0.09 -17.91 20.02
N ILE A 433 -1.03 -17.19 20.14
CA ILE A 433 -2.06 -17.48 21.13
C ILE A 433 -3.37 -17.60 20.39
N HIS A 434 -3.74 -18.85 20.07
CA HIS A 434 -5.03 -19.26 19.49
C HIS A 434 -5.39 -18.71 18.10
N MET A 435 -4.80 -17.59 17.68
CA MET A 435 -5.08 -16.89 16.44
C MET A 435 -3.82 -16.20 15.93
N ILE A 436 -3.64 -16.22 14.61
CA ILE A 436 -2.48 -15.63 13.95
C ILE A 436 -2.79 -14.15 13.72
N SER A 437 -2.09 -13.28 14.45
CA SER A 437 -2.20 -11.82 14.30
C SER A 437 -0.84 -11.21 13.96
N PRO A 438 -0.78 -10.24 13.04
CA PRO A 438 0.47 -9.55 12.71
C PRO A 438 0.95 -8.71 13.89
N LYS A 439 2.26 -8.47 13.97
CA LYS A 439 2.84 -7.47 14.88
C LYS A 439 2.46 -6.06 14.44
N ARG A 440 2.58 -5.80 13.15
CA ARG A 440 2.20 -4.57 12.45
C ARG A 440 1.92 -4.88 10.98
N VAL A 441 1.12 -4.05 10.31
CA VAL A 441 0.92 -4.10 8.86
C VAL A 441 1.01 -2.68 8.35
N VAL A 442 2.22 -2.24 7.99
CA VAL A 442 2.50 -0.87 7.57
C VAL A 442 2.87 -0.85 6.09
N VAL A 443 2.23 0.01 5.31
CA VAL A 443 2.44 0.15 3.86
C VAL A 443 2.55 1.62 3.46
N GLY A 444 3.32 1.91 2.42
CA GLY A 444 3.30 3.22 1.77
C GLY A 444 1.99 3.42 1.00
N ILE A 445 1.52 4.66 0.93
CA ILE A 445 0.28 5.00 0.24
C ILE A 445 0.39 6.35 -0.48
N ASP A 446 -0.02 6.36 -1.76
CA ASP A 446 -0.17 7.58 -2.55
C ASP A 446 -1.58 7.67 -3.12
N ARG A 447 -2.09 8.89 -3.30
CA ARG A 447 -3.35 9.12 -4.02
C ARG A 447 -3.11 8.93 -5.52
N ARG A 448 -3.96 8.16 -6.19
CA ARG A 448 -3.92 8.01 -7.65
C ARG A 448 -4.40 9.27 -8.32
N MET A 449 -3.67 9.73 -9.34
CA MET A 449 -4.05 10.90 -10.14
C MET A 449 -4.82 10.44 -11.38
N PRO A 450 -5.73 11.27 -11.94
CA PRO A 450 -6.39 10.96 -13.20
C PRO A 450 -5.35 10.69 -14.30
N GLY A 451 -5.34 9.48 -14.87
CA GLY A 451 -4.38 9.04 -15.90
C GLY A 451 -3.34 7.99 -15.47
N ASP A 452 -3.32 7.56 -14.20
CA ASP A 452 -2.37 6.54 -13.71
C ASP A 452 -2.64 5.10 -14.18
N GLY A 453 -3.77 4.83 -14.85
CA GLY A 453 -4.24 3.48 -15.21
C GLY A 453 -3.42 2.72 -16.27
N ASN A 454 -2.31 3.28 -16.77
CA ASN A 454 -1.55 2.71 -17.89
C ASN A 454 -0.06 2.42 -17.60
N ARG A 455 0.36 2.34 -16.33
CA ARG A 455 1.74 1.96 -15.97
C ARG A 455 1.93 0.43 -15.98
N LEU A 456 1.91 -0.17 -17.18
CA LEU A 456 1.99 -1.63 -17.38
C LEU A 456 3.41 -2.23 -17.39
N SER A 457 4.46 -1.48 -17.09
CA SER A 457 5.79 -2.07 -16.88
C SER A 457 6.53 -1.34 -15.77
N ASN A 458 7.05 -2.10 -14.80
CA ASN A 458 8.10 -1.62 -13.87
C ASN A 458 9.42 -1.35 -14.61
N THR A 459 9.41 -1.35 -15.95
CA THR A 459 10.53 -0.95 -16.78
C THR A 459 10.13 0.20 -17.69
N PHE A 460 11.07 1.10 -17.97
CA PHE A 460 10.93 2.16 -18.98
C PHE A 460 12.16 2.16 -19.88
N LEU A 461 11.95 2.49 -21.15
CA LEU A 461 13.07 2.74 -22.05
C LEU A 461 13.52 4.19 -21.86
N PHE A 462 14.80 4.37 -21.57
CA PHE A 462 15.42 5.69 -21.53
C PHE A 462 16.44 5.78 -22.66
N SER A 463 16.34 6.85 -23.43
CA SER A 463 17.22 7.09 -24.57
C SER A 463 17.98 8.38 -24.34
N SER A 464 19.27 8.36 -24.65
CA SER A 464 20.11 9.55 -24.68
C SER A 464 20.73 9.71 -26.04
N GLU A 465 20.75 10.96 -26.50
CA GLU A 465 21.39 11.35 -27.74
C GLU A 465 22.57 12.24 -27.41
N SER A 466 23.65 12.08 -28.17
CA SER A 466 24.75 13.03 -28.19
C SER A 466 24.94 13.47 -29.63
N VAL A 467 25.23 14.75 -29.79
CA VAL A 467 25.71 15.31 -31.06
C VAL A 467 27.21 15.58 -30.97
N GLY A 468 27.90 15.48 -32.10
CA GLY A 468 29.34 15.71 -32.23
C GLY A 468 29.72 17.19 -32.27
N GLU A 469 31.01 17.47 -32.22
CA GLU A 469 31.58 18.83 -32.23
C GLU A 469 31.21 19.67 -33.47
N GLY A 470 30.82 19.04 -34.59
CA GLY A 470 30.37 19.76 -35.78
C GLY A 470 28.87 20.00 -35.88
N HIS A 471 28.06 19.53 -34.92
CA HIS A 471 26.62 19.83 -34.97
C HIS A 471 26.38 21.34 -34.81
N PRO A 472 25.45 21.97 -35.57
CA PRO A 472 25.24 23.43 -35.54
C PRO A 472 25.13 24.03 -34.13
N ASP A 473 24.35 23.40 -33.25
CA ASP A 473 24.23 23.84 -31.85
C ASP A 473 25.59 23.82 -31.12
N LYS A 474 26.40 22.78 -31.36
CA LYS A 474 27.74 22.66 -30.75
C LYS A 474 28.78 23.55 -31.38
N ILE A 475 28.63 23.91 -32.65
CA ILE A 475 29.42 24.98 -33.27
C ILE A 475 29.14 26.29 -32.54
N CYS A 476 27.86 26.62 -32.31
CA CYS A 476 27.48 27.83 -31.58
C CYS A 476 28.04 27.86 -30.16
N ASP A 477 27.85 26.79 -29.39
CA ASP A 477 28.40 26.65 -28.03
C ASP A 477 29.93 26.87 -28.04
N GLN A 478 30.65 26.16 -28.92
CA GLN A 478 32.10 26.26 -29.04
C GLN A 478 32.58 27.66 -29.41
N LEU A 479 31.84 28.37 -30.28
CA LEU A 479 32.20 29.72 -30.70
C LEU A 479 31.99 30.73 -29.59
N SER A 480 30.82 30.72 -28.94
CA SER A 480 30.53 31.57 -27.78
C SER A 480 31.52 31.33 -26.64
N ASP A 481 31.79 30.06 -26.32
CA ASP A 481 32.74 29.68 -25.27
C ASP A 481 34.19 30.04 -25.63
N ALA A 482 34.61 29.88 -26.89
CA ALA A 482 35.95 30.29 -27.33
C ALA A 482 36.15 31.81 -27.24
N ILE A 483 35.09 32.58 -27.51
CA ILE A 483 35.10 34.03 -27.36
C ILE A 483 35.20 34.40 -25.88
N LEU A 484 34.42 33.76 -24.99
CA LEU A 484 34.53 33.92 -23.54
C LEU A 484 35.96 33.61 -23.06
N ASP A 485 36.49 32.45 -23.44
CA ASP A 485 37.85 32.02 -23.08
C ASP A 485 38.92 33.01 -23.58
N ALA A 486 38.78 33.56 -24.79
CA ALA A 486 39.70 34.54 -25.34
C ALA A 486 39.69 35.85 -24.55
N HIS A 487 38.54 36.28 -24.03
CA HIS A 487 38.41 37.46 -23.17
C HIS A 487 38.97 37.19 -21.78
N LEU A 488 38.55 36.10 -21.12
CA LEU A 488 39.04 35.73 -19.78
C LEU A 488 40.55 35.51 -19.73
N LYS A 489 41.14 35.04 -20.82
CA LYS A 489 42.60 34.88 -20.96
C LYS A 489 43.35 36.21 -20.92
N GLN A 490 42.74 37.31 -21.36
CA GLN A 490 43.33 38.65 -21.33
C GLN A 490 42.90 39.47 -20.10
N ASP A 491 41.66 39.31 -19.65
CA ASP A 491 41.08 39.99 -18.49
C ASP A 491 40.12 39.03 -17.75
N SER A 492 40.54 38.55 -16.58
CA SER A 492 39.75 37.62 -15.76
C SER A 492 38.45 38.22 -15.21
N ASN A 493 38.26 39.54 -15.31
CA ASN A 493 37.04 40.23 -14.91
C ASN A 493 36.11 40.53 -16.09
N SER A 494 36.45 40.09 -17.32
CA SER A 494 35.57 40.24 -18.46
C SER A 494 34.22 39.56 -18.21
N ARG A 495 33.13 40.29 -18.49
CA ARG A 495 31.78 39.72 -18.55
C ARG A 495 31.40 39.62 -20.04
N VAL A 496 31.15 38.40 -20.50
CA VAL A 496 30.88 38.10 -21.90
C VAL A 496 29.53 37.42 -21.97
N ALA A 497 28.55 38.10 -22.56
CA ALA A 497 27.22 37.59 -22.85
C ALA A 497 27.08 37.51 -24.37
N VAL A 498 27.73 36.51 -24.96
CA VAL A 498 27.83 36.34 -26.42
C VAL A 498 27.10 35.08 -26.84
N GLU A 499 26.19 35.25 -27.79
CA GLU A 499 25.43 34.19 -28.43
C GLU A 499 25.89 34.03 -29.88
N THR A 500 25.84 32.79 -30.36
CA THR A 500 26.20 32.48 -31.74
C THR A 500 25.05 31.76 -32.43
N ALA A 501 24.78 32.11 -33.68
CA ALA A 501 23.87 31.40 -34.57
C ALA A 501 24.61 30.99 -35.84
N THR A 502 24.36 29.78 -36.33
CA THR A 502 25.02 29.28 -37.55
C THR A 502 24.05 28.54 -38.46
N LYS A 503 24.21 28.72 -39.78
CA LYS A 503 23.52 27.94 -40.81
C LYS A 503 24.34 27.92 -42.09
N SER A 504 24.59 26.71 -42.62
CA SER A 504 25.34 26.51 -43.86
C SER A 504 26.75 27.15 -43.75
N ASP A 505 27.06 28.16 -44.56
CA ASP A 505 28.33 28.88 -44.59
C ASP A 505 28.31 30.20 -43.79
N LYS A 506 27.22 30.49 -43.08
CA LYS A 506 27.01 31.75 -42.35
C LYS A 506 27.05 31.57 -40.84
N ILE A 507 27.81 32.44 -40.18
CA ILE A 507 27.95 32.55 -38.73
C ILE A 507 27.61 33.98 -38.30
N ILE A 508 26.79 34.09 -37.26
CA ILE A 508 26.40 35.36 -36.67
C ILE A 508 26.77 35.29 -35.19
N VAL A 509 27.65 36.19 -34.76
CA VAL A 509 28.04 36.38 -33.36
C VAL A 509 27.40 37.66 -32.88
N PHE A 510 26.62 37.60 -31.81
CA PHE A 510 25.89 38.76 -31.28
C PHE A 510 25.81 38.75 -29.76
N GLY A 511 25.69 39.93 -29.16
CA GLY A 511 25.57 40.07 -27.71
C GLY A 511 26.40 41.22 -27.15
N GLU A 512 26.78 41.09 -25.88
CA GLU A 512 27.40 42.17 -25.12
C GLU A 512 28.69 41.71 -24.45
N VAL A 513 29.70 42.59 -24.48
CA VAL A 513 30.99 42.36 -23.82
C VAL A 513 31.35 43.57 -22.96
N SER A 514 31.75 43.32 -21.72
CA SER A 514 32.38 44.33 -20.85
C SER A 514 33.69 43.82 -20.27
N GLY A 515 34.68 44.72 -20.16
CA GLY A 515 36.04 44.41 -19.71
C GLY A 515 37.10 45.17 -20.50
N ASN A 516 38.37 44.91 -20.19
CA ASN A 516 39.53 45.56 -20.81
C ASN A 516 40.21 44.72 -21.91
N ALA A 517 39.77 43.47 -22.10
CA ALA A 517 40.29 42.58 -23.12
C ALA A 517 40.07 43.12 -24.54
N LYS A 518 41.07 42.94 -25.42
CA LYS A 518 41.00 43.28 -26.85
C LYS A 518 41.15 42.00 -27.66
N VAL A 519 40.01 41.38 -27.96
CA VAL A 519 39.96 40.10 -28.66
C VAL A 519 39.61 40.31 -30.14
N ASP A 520 40.38 39.69 -31.03
CA ASP A 520 40.01 39.55 -32.45
C ASP A 520 39.00 38.40 -32.59
N VAL A 521 37.72 38.74 -32.52
CA VAL A 521 36.62 37.77 -32.53
C VAL A 521 36.57 36.99 -33.84
N GLU A 522 36.88 37.62 -34.98
CA GLU A 522 36.86 36.92 -36.28
C GLU A 522 37.95 35.84 -36.33
N ALA A 523 39.16 36.16 -35.87
CA ALA A 523 40.25 35.20 -35.81
C ALA A 523 39.91 34.00 -34.89
N VAL A 524 39.29 34.26 -33.74
CA VAL A 524 38.83 33.21 -32.80
C VAL A 524 37.78 32.31 -33.44
N VAL A 525 36.79 32.89 -34.13
CA VAL A 525 35.75 32.15 -34.84
C VAL A 525 36.36 31.24 -35.90
N ARG A 526 37.25 31.76 -36.75
CA ARG A 526 37.87 30.97 -37.84
C ARG A 526 38.74 29.84 -37.31
N GLU A 527 39.54 30.08 -36.28
CA GLU A 527 40.38 29.03 -35.70
C GLU A 527 39.52 27.94 -35.02
N THR A 528 38.41 28.30 -34.39
CA THR A 528 37.49 27.34 -33.77
C THR A 528 36.82 26.43 -34.81
N ILE A 529 36.32 26.98 -35.93
CA ILE A 529 35.74 26.20 -37.04
C ILE A 529 36.76 25.23 -37.63
N LYS A 530 38.01 25.68 -37.78
CA LYS A 530 39.11 24.85 -38.25
C LYS A 530 39.39 23.68 -37.30
N GLN A 531 39.38 23.91 -35.99
CA GLN A 531 39.60 22.87 -34.97
C GLN A 531 38.47 21.82 -34.92
N ILE A 532 37.24 22.26 -35.13
CA ILE A 532 36.07 21.37 -35.31
C ILE A 532 36.28 20.46 -36.54
N GLY A 533 36.98 20.94 -37.56
CA GLY A 533 37.37 20.19 -38.75
C GLY A 533 36.55 20.53 -39.99
N TYR A 534 36.05 21.76 -40.08
CA TYR A 534 35.41 22.32 -41.27
C TYR A 534 36.43 23.05 -42.13
N ASP A 535 37.06 22.30 -43.04
CA ASP A 535 38.17 22.74 -43.91
C ASP A 535 37.94 22.45 -45.40
N ASP A 536 36.71 22.11 -45.79
CA ASP A 536 36.31 21.87 -47.18
C ASP A 536 34.88 22.38 -47.40
N GLN A 537 34.69 23.27 -48.37
CA GLN A 537 33.38 23.82 -48.70
C GLN A 537 32.37 22.73 -49.13
N ASN A 538 32.84 21.57 -49.63
CA ASN A 538 31.99 20.44 -50.03
C ASN A 538 31.32 19.72 -48.85
N ILE A 539 31.79 19.93 -47.62
CA ILE A 539 31.14 19.40 -46.40
C ILE A 539 30.21 20.42 -45.72
N GLY A 540 29.99 21.58 -46.35
CA GLY A 540 28.95 22.55 -46.00
C GLY A 540 29.45 23.85 -45.34
N LEU A 541 30.64 23.82 -44.71
CA LEU A 541 31.27 24.96 -44.04
C LEU A 541 32.79 24.84 -44.19
N ASP A 542 33.47 25.97 -44.42
CA ASP A 542 34.93 26.07 -44.52
C ASP A 542 35.40 27.32 -43.76
N TYR A 543 36.30 27.14 -42.79
CA TYR A 543 36.82 28.21 -41.96
C TYR A 543 37.47 29.38 -42.75
N ARG A 544 37.91 29.13 -43.98
CA ARG A 544 38.58 30.12 -44.84
C ARG A 544 37.60 31.01 -45.59
N THR A 545 36.42 30.48 -45.93
CA THR A 545 35.46 31.14 -46.83
C THR A 545 34.11 31.42 -46.18
N CYS A 546 33.88 30.98 -44.94
CA CYS A 546 32.64 31.25 -44.22
C CYS A 546 32.41 32.76 -44.03
N ASN A 547 31.13 33.14 -44.06
CA ASN A 547 30.66 34.50 -43.85
C ASN A 547 30.37 34.73 -42.37
N ILE A 548 31.00 35.74 -41.76
CA ILE A 548 30.95 36.00 -40.33
C ILE A 548 30.42 37.42 -40.11
N ASP A 549 29.23 37.52 -39.48
CA ASP A 549 28.67 38.79 -39.01
C ASP A 549 28.93 38.92 -37.51
N ILE A 550 29.59 40.02 -37.08
CA ILE A 550 29.89 40.30 -35.68
C ILE A 550 29.11 41.53 -35.23
N ILE A 551 28.18 41.34 -34.29
CA ILE A 551 27.23 42.35 -33.81
C ILE A 551 27.36 42.43 -32.28
N LEU A 552 28.46 43.00 -31.81
CA LEU A 552 28.77 43.10 -30.38
C LEU A 552 28.65 44.54 -29.89
N ASP A 553 27.86 44.74 -28.84
CA ASP A 553 27.70 46.02 -28.15
C ASP A 553 28.42 46.01 -26.79
N LYS A 554 28.65 47.20 -26.21
CA LYS A 554 29.09 47.32 -24.82
C LYS A 554 27.89 47.09 -23.91
N HIS A 555 28.05 46.23 -22.90
CA HIS A 555 27.03 45.97 -21.89
C HIS A 555 26.58 47.28 -21.21
N ASP A 556 25.26 47.51 -21.09
CA ASP A 556 24.69 48.67 -20.39
C ASP A 556 24.78 48.45 -18.86
N ASP A 557 25.37 49.41 -18.13
CA ASP A 557 25.57 49.31 -16.67
C ASP A 557 24.24 49.23 -15.89
N ALA A 558 23.12 49.63 -16.51
CA ALA A 558 21.80 49.74 -15.86
C ALA A 558 21.18 48.40 -15.39
N ILE A 559 21.44 47.27 -16.05
CA ILE A 559 20.88 45.95 -15.66
C ILE A 559 21.66 45.31 -14.51
N SER A 560 22.99 45.50 -14.45
CA SER A 560 23.83 45.02 -13.33
C SER A 560 23.46 45.68 -11.99
N THR A 561 22.92 46.90 -12.06
CA THR A 561 22.61 47.78 -10.94
C THR A 561 21.58 47.16 -9.98
N PHE A 562 20.71 46.23 -10.41
CA PHE A 562 19.71 45.62 -9.54
C PHE A 562 20.20 44.40 -8.75
N CYS A 563 21.26 43.71 -9.21
CA CYS A 563 21.79 42.49 -8.58
C CYS A 563 23.07 42.71 -7.75
N ASP A 564 23.90 43.70 -8.12
CA ASP A 564 25.29 43.82 -7.65
C ASP A 564 25.54 44.97 -6.64
N LEU A 565 24.56 45.83 -6.37
CA LEU A 565 24.76 47.03 -5.51
C LEU A 565 24.99 46.64 -4.02
N ASN A 566 26.23 46.81 -3.55
CA ASN A 566 26.72 46.55 -2.19
C ASN A 566 26.83 45.08 -1.74
N ARG A 567 26.91 44.12 -2.67
CA ARG A 567 27.09 42.69 -2.33
C ARG A 567 28.51 42.24 -2.67
N SER A 568 29.10 41.41 -1.81
CA SER A 568 30.36 40.73 -2.10
C SER A 568 30.14 39.71 -3.23
N LEU A 569 31.18 39.29 -3.95
CA LEU A 569 31.07 38.23 -4.99
C LEU A 569 30.37 36.98 -4.46
N GLU A 570 30.62 36.67 -3.19
CA GLU A 570 30.08 35.60 -2.37
C GLU A 570 28.55 35.71 -2.12
N ASP A 571 27.97 36.88 -2.31
CA ASP A 571 26.57 37.18 -2.02
C ASP A 571 25.73 37.45 -3.28
N ILE A 572 26.30 37.37 -4.48
CA ILE A 572 25.57 37.58 -5.74
C ILE A 572 24.79 36.30 -6.11
N GLY A 573 23.50 36.44 -6.41
CA GLY A 573 22.64 35.33 -6.88
C GLY A 573 22.88 35.01 -8.35
N ALA A 574 22.50 33.81 -8.80
CA ALA A 574 22.53 33.48 -10.22
C ALA A 574 21.56 34.41 -10.97
N GLY A 575 22.01 35.02 -12.06
CA GLY A 575 21.15 35.87 -12.90
C GLY A 575 20.04 35.08 -13.60
N ASP A 576 19.26 35.76 -14.44
CA ASP A 576 18.02 35.27 -15.08
C ASP A 576 18.15 33.97 -15.91
N GLN A 577 19.35 33.40 -16.06
CA GLN A 577 19.63 32.21 -16.89
C GLN A 577 20.36 31.07 -16.15
N GLY A 578 20.49 31.13 -14.82
CA GLY A 578 21.14 30.05 -14.06
C GLY A 578 20.18 28.93 -13.62
N LEU A 579 20.08 27.85 -14.40
CA LEU A 579 19.47 26.59 -13.97
C LEU A 579 20.58 25.57 -13.67
N MET A 580 20.81 25.25 -12.39
CA MET A 580 21.59 24.07 -12.02
C MET A 580 20.63 22.93 -11.64
N PHE A 581 20.51 21.96 -12.53
CA PHE A 581 19.97 20.64 -12.21
C PHE A 581 21.15 19.69 -12.01
N GLY A 582 21.10 18.86 -10.97
CA GLY A 582 22.04 17.78 -10.77
C GLY A 582 21.27 16.47 -10.75
N TYR A 583 21.57 15.59 -11.70
CA TYR A 583 21.18 14.18 -11.63
C TYR A 583 22.46 13.39 -11.41
N ALA A 584 22.53 12.65 -10.31
CA ALA A 584 23.63 11.75 -10.02
C ALA A 584 23.09 10.32 -9.87
N THR A 585 23.75 9.38 -10.52
CA THR A 585 23.43 7.94 -10.47
C THR A 585 24.71 7.15 -10.26
N ASP A 586 24.64 5.97 -9.65
CA ASP A 586 25.79 5.07 -9.51
C ASP A 586 25.98 4.11 -10.70
N GLU A 587 25.20 4.31 -11.78
CA GLU A 587 25.29 3.53 -13.02
C GLU A 587 26.67 3.58 -13.69
N THR A 588 27.42 4.67 -13.48
CA THR A 588 28.72 4.91 -14.11
C THR A 588 29.70 5.57 -13.13
N GLU A 589 31.01 5.45 -13.40
CA GLU A 589 32.05 6.09 -12.58
C GLU A 589 31.97 7.63 -12.64
N GLU A 590 31.40 8.16 -13.73
CA GLU A 590 31.16 9.59 -13.96
C GLU A 590 29.90 10.13 -13.24
N TYR A 591 29.17 9.25 -12.54
CA TYR A 591 27.90 9.54 -11.87
C TYR A 591 26.76 10.05 -12.77
N MET A 592 26.81 9.72 -14.07
CA MET A 592 25.82 10.12 -15.08
C MET A 592 25.06 8.89 -15.61
N PRO A 593 23.85 9.05 -16.21
CA PRO A 593 23.12 7.91 -16.78
C PRO A 593 23.98 7.14 -17.78
N LEU A 594 23.92 5.80 -17.72
CA LEU A 594 24.70 4.92 -18.59
C LEU A 594 24.47 5.26 -20.08
N THR A 595 23.23 5.51 -20.47
CA THR A 595 22.87 5.90 -21.85
C THR A 595 23.57 7.18 -22.29
N VAL A 596 23.68 8.19 -21.40
CA VAL A 596 24.35 9.46 -21.68
C VAL A 596 25.86 9.22 -21.88
N VAL A 597 26.53 8.57 -20.93
CA VAL A 597 27.97 8.28 -21.00
C VAL A 597 28.33 7.50 -22.26
N LEU A 598 27.55 6.47 -22.61
CA LEU A 598 27.79 5.69 -23.82
C LEU A 598 27.59 6.51 -25.09
N SER A 599 26.53 7.33 -25.16
CA SER A 599 26.28 8.18 -26.33
C SER A 599 27.41 9.19 -26.57
N HIS A 600 27.94 9.82 -25.52
CA HIS A 600 29.09 10.73 -25.61
C HIS A 600 30.37 10.01 -26.03
N LYS A 601 30.71 8.88 -25.40
CA LYS A 601 31.92 8.09 -25.73
C LYS A 601 31.92 7.60 -27.19
N LEU A 602 30.74 7.27 -27.74
CA LEU A 602 30.63 6.92 -29.16
C LEU A 602 30.96 8.09 -30.08
N ASN A 603 30.47 9.30 -29.79
CA ASN A 603 30.80 10.48 -30.60
C ASN A 603 32.26 10.90 -30.47
N GLU A 604 32.81 10.85 -29.26
CA GLU A 604 34.24 11.11 -29.02
C GLU A 604 35.09 10.14 -29.85
N LYS A 605 34.74 8.85 -29.84
CA LYS A 605 35.46 7.85 -30.63
C LYS A 605 35.31 8.07 -32.15
N LEU A 606 34.13 8.49 -32.62
CA LEU A 606 33.93 8.87 -34.02
C LEU A 606 34.83 10.04 -34.43
N SER A 607 34.94 11.08 -33.59
CA SER A 607 35.85 12.21 -33.85
C SER A 607 37.32 11.79 -33.86
N GLU A 608 37.75 10.94 -32.92
CA GLU A 608 39.12 10.39 -32.89
C GLU A 608 39.44 9.62 -34.18
N LEU A 609 38.55 8.71 -34.60
CA LEU A 609 38.73 7.89 -35.80
C LEU A 609 38.63 8.71 -37.10
N ARG A 610 37.84 9.78 -37.10
CA ARG A 610 37.81 10.76 -38.20
C ARG A 610 39.16 11.48 -38.31
N ARG A 611 39.63 12.06 -37.21
CA ARG A 611 40.86 12.88 -37.15
C ARG A 611 42.12 12.07 -37.47
N ASN A 612 42.17 10.80 -37.08
CA ASN A 612 43.31 9.93 -37.38
C ASN A 612 43.23 9.26 -38.77
N GLY A 613 42.18 9.52 -39.55
CA GLY A 613 41.98 9.02 -40.91
C GLY A 613 41.50 7.57 -41.01
N THR A 614 41.22 6.89 -39.88
CA THR A 614 40.66 5.53 -39.90
C THR A 614 39.25 5.53 -40.51
N PHE A 615 38.44 6.55 -40.20
CA PHE A 615 37.12 6.78 -40.78
C PHE A 615 37.15 7.98 -41.73
N PRO A 616 37.70 7.82 -42.95
CA PRO A 616 37.85 8.93 -43.91
C PRO A 616 36.50 9.43 -44.46
N TRP A 617 35.42 8.66 -44.27
CA TRP A 617 34.06 9.02 -44.68
C TRP A 617 33.32 9.85 -43.63
N ALA A 618 33.80 9.88 -42.38
CA ALA A 618 33.13 10.58 -41.29
C ALA A 618 33.33 12.10 -41.43
N ARG A 619 32.25 12.87 -41.24
CA ARG A 619 32.26 14.34 -41.26
C ARG A 619 32.21 14.89 -39.82
N PRO A 620 32.46 16.20 -39.60
CA PRO A 620 32.40 16.79 -38.26
C PRO A 620 31.02 16.75 -37.60
N ASP A 621 29.94 16.85 -38.39
CA ASP A 621 28.56 16.78 -37.90
C ASP A 621 28.12 15.31 -37.74
N THR A 622 28.07 14.84 -36.50
CA THR A 622 27.69 13.47 -36.14
C THR A 622 26.63 13.45 -35.04
N LYS A 623 25.88 12.35 -34.97
CA LYS A 623 24.92 12.10 -33.90
C LYS A 623 24.96 10.62 -33.51
N THR A 624 24.89 10.36 -32.21
CA THR A 624 24.80 9.02 -31.62
C THR A 624 23.58 8.98 -30.71
N GLN A 625 22.95 7.80 -30.63
CA GLN A 625 21.83 7.55 -29.74
C GLN A 625 22.01 6.19 -29.08
N VAL A 626 21.79 6.12 -27.78
CA VAL A 626 21.81 4.89 -27.00
C VAL A 626 20.51 4.79 -26.22
N THR A 627 19.85 3.64 -26.31
CA THR A 627 18.62 3.33 -25.57
C THR A 627 18.87 2.13 -24.68
N CYS A 628 18.56 2.27 -23.39
CA CYS A 628 18.61 1.18 -22.42
C CYS A 628 17.23 0.98 -21.78
N GLU A 629 16.95 -0.24 -21.36
CA GLU A 629 15.78 -0.57 -20.53
C GLU A 629 16.16 -0.42 -19.05
N TYR A 630 15.38 0.37 -18.33
CA TYR A 630 15.56 0.69 -16.91
C TYR A 630 14.42 0.11 -16.10
N TYR A 631 14.65 -0.24 -14.83
CA TYR A 631 13.60 -0.58 -13.88
C TYR A 631 13.20 0.66 -13.06
N ASP A 632 11.90 0.96 -12.97
CA ASP A 632 11.36 2.11 -12.20
C ASP A 632 11.26 1.76 -10.71
N ASP A 633 12.21 2.27 -9.92
CA ASP A 633 12.23 2.20 -8.45
C ASP A 633 12.04 3.61 -7.81
N ASN A 634 10.84 4.20 -7.99
CA ASN A 634 10.29 5.31 -7.22
C ASN A 634 11.03 6.68 -7.26
N GLY A 635 10.93 7.48 -8.34
CA GLY A 635 11.26 8.92 -8.19
C GLY A 635 10.98 9.89 -9.35
N ARG A 636 10.59 11.15 -9.00
CA ARG A 636 10.81 12.43 -9.74
C ARG A 636 10.77 13.66 -8.78
N VAL A 637 11.49 14.75 -9.10
CA VAL A 637 11.75 15.96 -8.27
C VAL A 637 11.13 17.26 -8.84
N SER A 638 10.92 18.26 -7.96
CA SER A 638 10.24 19.58 -8.13
C SER A 638 11.21 20.81 -8.12
N TYR A 639 10.72 22.03 -8.43
CA TYR A 639 11.46 23.25 -8.85
C TYR A 639 11.09 24.57 -8.10
N ALA A 640 11.98 25.59 -8.10
CA ALA A 640 11.66 27.02 -7.86
C ALA A 640 12.79 28.02 -8.28
N ILE A 641 12.44 29.32 -8.45
CA ILE A 641 13.30 30.43 -8.96
C ILE A 641 13.66 31.45 -7.86
N GLY A 642 14.88 32.02 -7.92
CA GLY A 642 15.18 33.35 -7.39
C GLY A 642 15.73 33.42 -5.96
N ILE A 643 16.39 32.38 -5.47
CA ILE A 643 16.88 32.29 -4.08
C ILE A 643 18.38 31.94 -4.09
N ALA A 644 19.17 32.70 -3.33
CA ALA A 644 20.62 32.55 -3.27
C ALA A 644 21.08 31.28 -2.52
N GLU A 645 20.27 30.81 -1.57
CA GLU A 645 20.45 29.53 -0.90
C GLU A 645 19.58 28.45 -1.55
N PRO A 646 20.05 27.19 -1.65
CA PRO A 646 19.23 26.10 -2.17
C PRO A 646 18.00 25.90 -1.28
N LEU A 647 16.81 25.96 -1.88
CA LEU A 647 15.51 25.77 -1.20
C LEU A 647 15.37 24.43 -0.48
N SER A 648 16.03 23.40 -0.98
CA SER A 648 16.07 22.07 -0.38
C SER A 648 17.34 21.36 -0.85
N ILE A 649 18.05 20.73 0.09
CA ILE A 649 19.12 19.77 -0.21
C ILE A 649 18.59 18.43 0.29
N SER A 650 18.41 17.49 -0.63
CA SER A 650 17.98 16.13 -0.31
C SER A 650 19.07 15.17 -0.77
N VAL A 651 19.55 14.33 0.15
CA VAL A 651 20.54 13.29 -0.15
C VAL A 651 19.85 11.94 -0.03
N PHE A 652 19.82 11.17 -1.11
CA PHE A 652 19.30 9.81 -1.14
C PHE A 652 20.46 8.84 -1.31
N ASP A 653 20.71 8.02 -0.29
CA ASP A 653 21.82 7.05 -0.30
C ASP A 653 21.42 5.66 -0.81
N PHE A 654 20.13 5.43 -1.08
CA PHE A 654 19.60 4.16 -1.59
C PHE A 654 20.03 2.92 -0.79
N GLY A 655 20.25 3.07 0.53
CA GLY A 655 20.66 1.99 1.43
C GLY A 655 22.17 1.72 1.44
N THR A 656 22.98 2.54 0.76
CA THR A 656 24.44 2.39 0.71
C THR A 656 25.17 3.10 1.85
N SER A 657 24.51 4.02 2.56
CA SER A 657 25.11 4.80 3.64
C SER A 657 24.74 4.26 5.03
N SER A 658 25.70 4.30 5.96
CA SER A 658 25.45 4.04 7.39
C SER A 658 24.96 5.28 8.16
N LYS A 659 24.81 6.42 7.48
CA LYS A 659 24.38 7.72 8.03
C LYS A 659 22.99 8.06 7.53
N THR A 660 22.17 8.68 8.39
CA THR A 660 20.84 9.16 8.02
C THR A 660 20.90 10.25 6.95
N GLN A 661 19.82 10.42 6.18
CA GLN A 661 19.72 11.49 5.18
C GLN A 661 19.97 12.87 5.79
N GLN A 662 19.49 13.12 7.02
CA GLN A 662 19.76 14.37 7.74
C GLN A 662 21.26 14.57 7.97
N GLU A 663 21.96 13.56 8.47
CA GLU A 663 23.42 13.63 8.66
C GLU A 663 24.16 13.83 7.34
N LEU A 664 23.72 13.19 6.27
CA LEU A 664 24.30 13.37 4.93
C LEU A 664 24.08 14.79 4.39
N VAL A 665 22.89 15.36 4.58
CA VAL A 665 22.59 16.75 4.23
C VAL A 665 23.47 17.71 5.04
N GLU A 666 23.65 17.45 6.33
CA GLU A 666 24.55 18.26 7.18
C GLU A 666 26.02 18.13 6.73
N ILE A 667 26.45 16.95 6.31
CA ILE A 667 27.77 16.76 5.69
C ILE A 667 27.88 17.58 4.41
N VAL A 668 26.88 17.56 3.53
CA VAL A 668 26.89 18.38 2.30
C VAL A 668 26.99 19.86 2.64
N LYS A 669 26.14 20.38 3.52
CA LYS A 669 26.14 21.79 3.94
C LYS A 669 27.45 22.21 4.60
N LYS A 670 28.08 21.32 5.38
CA LYS A 670 29.36 21.57 6.04
C LYS A 670 30.54 21.63 5.06
N ASN A 671 30.42 20.96 3.91
CA ASN A 671 31.52 20.79 2.96
C ASN A 671 31.38 21.63 1.69
N PHE A 672 30.17 22.02 1.32
CA PHE A 672 29.89 22.73 0.07
C PHE A 672 29.04 23.97 0.33
N ASP A 673 29.58 25.13 -0.03
CA ASP A 673 28.81 26.36 -0.10
C ASP A 673 28.25 26.47 -1.52
N LEU A 674 26.98 26.13 -1.66
CA LEU A 674 26.31 26.01 -2.96
C LEU A 674 25.82 27.36 -3.50
N ARG A 675 26.24 28.47 -2.89
CA ARG A 675 25.97 29.80 -3.43
C ARG A 675 26.79 30.02 -4.72
N PRO A 676 26.20 30.64 -5.77
CA PRO A 676 26.88 30.81 -7.06
C PRO A 676 28.27 31.44 -6.98
N GLY A 677 28.48 32.46 -6.14
CA GLY A 677 29.80 33.07 -5.93
C GLY A 677 30.86 32.11 -5.38
N PHE A 678 30.46 31.22 -4.47
CA PHE A 678 31.34 30.19 -3.93
C PHE A 678 31.63 29.08 -4.94
N ILE A 679 30.65 28.74 -5.78
CA ILE A 679 30.83 27.79 -6.88
C ILE A 679 31.86 28.34 -7.89
N ILE A 680 31.72 29.61 -8.30
CA ILE A 680 32.67 30.27 -9.23
C ILE A 680 34.08 30.24 -8.67
N ARG A 681 34.24 30.54 -7.38
CA ARG A 681 35.55 30.54 -6.71
C ARG A 681 36.12 29.13 -6.57
N ASP A 682 35.35 28.21 -5.98
CA ASP A 682 35.83 26.88 -5.60
C ASP A 682 36.07 25.98 -6.82
N LEU A 683 35.31 26.18 -7.90
CA LEU A 683 35.53 25.50 -9.18
C LEU A 683 36.42 26.29 -10.14
N GLU A 684 36.99 27.42 -9.71
CA GLU A 684 37.89 28.26 -10.51
C GLU A 684 37.31 28.63 -11.89
N LEU A 685 36.02 28.94 -11.94
CA LEU A 685 35.27 29.18 -13.18
C LEU A 685 35.69 30.46 -13.91
N THR A 686 36.56 31.29 -13.34
CA THR A 686 37.12 32.45 -14.06
C THR A 686 38.28 32.07 -15.00
N LYS A 687 38.70 30.81 -15.01
CA LYS A 687 39.71 30.30 -15.95
C LYS A 687 39.10 30.07 -17.35
N PRO A 688 39.87 30.25 -18.43
CA PRO A 688 39.41 29.97 -19.78
C PRO A 688 39.39 28.46 -20.04
N ILE A 689 38.29 27.81 -19.65
CA ILE A 689 38.09 26.36 -19.73
C ILE A 689 36.81 25.98 -20.50
N TYR A 690 36.01 26.96 -20.90
CA TYR A 690 34.63 26.74 -21.33
C TYR A 690 34.56 26.09 -22.71
N GLN A 691 35.46 26.45 -23.64
CA GLN A 691 35.46 25.88 -24.98
C GLN A 691 35.59 24.35 -24.94
N SER A 692 36.37 23.82 -23.99
CA SER A 692 36.51 22.38 -23.83
C SER A 692 35.25 21.72 -23.29
N THR A 693 34.38 22.44 -22.55
CA THR A 693 33.14 21.91 -21.95
C THR A 693 31.95 21.84 -22.91
N SER A 694 32.01 22.56 -24.03
CA SER A 694 30.92 22.68 -25.01
C SER A 694 30.49 21.37 -25.69
N TYR A 695 31.36 20.35 -25.72
CA TYR A 695 31.11 19.06 -26.40
C TYR A 695 31.47 17.85 -25.53
N TYR A 696 30.90 16.67 -25.85
CA TYR A 696 31.07 15.38 -25.14
C TYR A 696 30.71 15.36 -23.64
N GLY A 697 29.95 16.34 -23.17
CA GLY A 697 29.48 16.41 -21.78
C GLY A 697 30.46 17.11 -20.83
N HIS A 698 29.94 17.47 -19.65
CA HIS A 698 30.66 18.27 -18.65
C HIS A 698 31.42 17.43 -17.62
N PHE A 699 31.05 16.16 -17.40
CA PHE A 699 31.61 15.28 -16.36
C PHE A 699 32.38 14.09 -16.95
N GLY A 700 33.31 13.49 -16.20
CA GLY A 700 34.15 12.36 -16.60
C GLY A 700 35.43 12.72 -17.37
N ARG A 701 35.82 14.01 -17.43
CA ARG A 701 36.88 14.50 -18.31
C ARG A 701 38.03 15.13 -17.54
N LYS A 702 39.27 14.69 -17.78
CA LYS A 702 40.45 15.25 -17.10
C LYS A 702 40.62 16.74 -17.40
N GLY A 703 41.00 17.53 -16.39
CA GLY A 703 41.35 18.95 -16.55
C GLY A 703 40.35 19.93 -15.95
N PHE A 704 39.20 19.46 -15.47
CA PHE A 704 38.21 20.28 -14.77
C PHE A 704 38.25 20.08 -13.26
N THR A 705 38.01 21.15 -12.50
CA THR A 705 38.10 21.16 -11.03
C THR A 705 36.99 20.34 -10.37
N TRP A 706 35.79 20.28 -10.98
CA TRP A 706 34.66 19.49 -10.49
C TRP A 706 34.85 17.97 -10.63
N GLU A 707 35.91 17.52 -11.30
CA GLU A 707 36.27 16.11 -11.48
C GLU A 707 37.12 15.56 -10.34
N VAL A 708 37.57 16.45 -9.44
CA VAL A 708 38.38 16.08 -8.28
C VAL A 708 37.47 16.05 -7.06
N PRO A 709 37.09 14.86 -6.55
CA PRO A 709 36.20 14.77 -5.41
C PRO A 709 36.80 15.46 -4.19
N LYS A 710 36.03 16.37 -3.58
CA LYS A 710 36.43 17.05 -2.35
C LYS A 710 36.51 16.02 -1.21
N LYS A 711 37.59 16.03 -0.44
CA LYS A 711 37.68 15.24 0.80
C LYS A 711 36.70 15.84 1.80
N LEU A 712 35.66 15.07 2.15
CA LEU A 712 34.62 15.52 3.05
C LEU A 712 35.08 15.50 4.51
N VAL A 713 34.75 16.56 5.23
CA VAL A 713 34.81 16.67 6.68
C VAL A 713 33.47 16.18 7.22
N TYR A 714 33.47 14.96 7.74
CA TYR A 714 32.28 14.31 8.30
C TYR A 714 31.81 14.91 9.63
#